data_AF-A0A660SCB0-F1
#
_entry.id   AF-A0A660SCB0-F1
#
_cell.length_a   1.000
_cell.length_b   1.000
_cell.length_c   1.000
_cell.angle_alpha   90.00
_cell.angle_beta   90.00
_cell.angle_gamma   90.00
#
_symmetry.space_group_name_H-M   'P 1'
#
loop_
_entity.id
_entity.type
_entity.pdbx_description
1 polymer ?
#
loop_
_entity_poly.entity_id
_entity_poly.type
_entity_poly.pdbx_seq_one_letter_code
_entity_poly.pdbx_strand_id
1 'polypeptide(L)'
;MGKKFILLILGGVMVLSAHDLSVHMSLGEKTFDVWKEFDYDFYEYITKHSWPGEDSVQRTLVRKFYYIGLTFPDMFWSDAQSIIRELIDSLHGVSGLKDPFKIKDETNVQVQIPIEFSPGDNSHNLSKLWRMAQHAKSHGWTPYEKSLIYGSLMHVIHDLYAHMVMQPTLFGYGRVFDSDSALSQILLAFGERYHEMFSPTFINNWPHFVKTLYASKLIKHTPAIIQDACCFYREIDEAGRVTTWQNIDFVPVEKFVEAAHAVGWEIKNLTRERLEAYLHGWAIFTFLLYGYRSDGSDIGGLLAHPNWTFEQYLHFVLDIGFEREPHWIFAALPEWLQKIIREAAHQYLMVFFPEGLKEYPWPEYFESVANFDEFWRAVPEELKPKLQAEYERWRQNLRYWEESDDGNPRTPRMRNSYADETKVAQELTKFYRESLRSGPNYYAEYMEGLRLDAWTIGRKAGLLAGLYPIPSDQYPRPPGVVSIGFSEVGKNGVWVYTNIETEEEKIIYLCWDIFFKGKILVQFCGRKGDGSVVVLGQKGYIFPTHWERRNEYLGCDVHDAAVNEDVVEIFWRIQAIDYPYPTILQSDYREAYWQSPLVYENKLYQVLFKEGDPTRKPSEHPFYNNGSKYYWPYTIRIYCLLRPVNAEIKRITTNQVRLTWTDRSGKETGYRIARKVEGEDWDTTYATVPANTEEFIDTVTVAHRYTYKVKA
;
A
#
# COMPACT_ATOMS: atom_id res chain seq x y z
N MET A 1 22.48 30.34 11.07
CA MET A 1 22.43 30.22 9.60
C MET A 1 22.32 28.76 9.15
N GLY A 2 23.28 27.85 9.40
CA GLY A 2 23.19 26.46 8.91
C GLY A 2 22.15 25.54 9.57
N LYS A 3 21.64 25.92 10.75
CA LYS A 3 20.73 25.13 11.59
C LYS A 3 19.40 24.77 10.91
N LYS A 4 18.72 25.77 10.33
CA LYS A 4 17.39 25.61 9.72
C LYS A 4 17.41 24.94 8.35
N PHE A 5 18.37 25.29 7.49
CA PHE A 5 18.53 24.72 6.15
C PHE A 5 18.76 23.19 6.17
N ILE A 6 19.51 22.69 7.15
CA ILE A 6 19.80 21.25 7.29
C ILE A 6 18.63 20.51 7.96
N LEU A 7 17.96 21.13 8.93
CA LEU A 7 16.65 20.72 9.45
C LEU A 7 15.60 20.58 8.34
N LEU A 8 15.71 21.37 7.28
CA LEU A 8 14.80 21.38 6.14
C LEU A 8 15.04 20.23 5.16
N ILE A 9 16.32 19.86 4.95
CA ILE A 9 16.75 18.75 4.10
C ILE A 9 16.49 17.40 4.78
N LEU A 10 16.70 17.32 6.09
CA LEU A 10 16.52 16.09 6.87
C LEU A 10 15.11 15.97 7.47
N GLY A 11 14.49 17.08 7.82
CA GLY A 11 13.11 17.15 8.34
C GLY A 11 12.05 17.30 7.25
N GLY A 12 12.41 17.71 6.04
CA GLY A 12 11.49 17.77 4.91
C GLY A 12 10.91 16.41 4.52
N VAL A 13 11.69 15.35 4.73
CA VAL A 13 11.22 13.97 4.57
C VAL A 13 10.14 13.61 5.61
N MET A 14 10.12 14.27 6.77
CA MET A 14 9.10 14.10 7.82
C MET A 14 7.88 15.02 7.65
N VAL A 15 7.86 15.91 6.66
CA VAL A 15 6.79 16.92 6.50
C VAL A 15 5.85 16.61 5.34
N LEU A 16 6.25 15.75 4.41
CA LEU A 16 5.34 15.22 3.39
C LEU A 16 4.27 14.36 4.10
N SER A 17 3.06 14.91 4.16
CA SER A 17 1.88 14.26 4.71
C SER A 17 1.26 13.44 3.58
N ALA A 18 1.34 12.12 3.69
CA ALA A 18 0.85 11.11 2.75
C ALA A 18 1.72 10.94 1.49
N HIS A 19 2.31 9.75 1.37
CA HIS A 19 3.04 9.17 0.25
C HIS A 19 4.20 9.94 -0.36
N ASP A 20 5.24 9.19 -0.72
CA ASP A 20 6.39 9.71 -1.43
C ASP A 20 6.03 10.19 -2.85
N LEU A 21 6.37 11.45 -3.15
CA LEU A 21 6.27 12.09 -4.46
C LEU A 21 6.81 11.20 -5.61
N SER A 22 7.81 10.36 -5.33
CA SER A 22 8.38 9.43 -6.31
C SER A 22 7.39 8.37 -6.79
N VAL A 23 6.42 7.95 -5.96
CA VAL A 23 5.38 7.00 -6.33
C VAL A 23 4.46 7.60 -7.38
N HIS A 24 4.06 8.87 -7.23
CA HIS A 24 3.23 9.57 -8.22
C HIS A 24 3.95 9.67 -9.57
N MET A 25 5.25 9.99 -9.55
CA MET A 25 6.08 10.05 -10.76
C MET A 25 6.27 8.69 -11.41
N SER A 26 6.58 7.65 -10.62
CA SER A 26 6.72 6.28 -11.10
C SER A 26 5.41 5.77 -11.72
N LEU A 27 4.30 5.91 -11.00
CA LEU A 27 2.99 5.47 -11.42
C LEU A 27 2.53 6.23 -12.67
N GLY A 28 2.69 7.56 -12.68
CA GLY A 28 2.31 8.40 -13.81
C GLY A 28 3.05 8.04 -15.09
N GLU A 29 4.31 7.60 -15.01
CA GLU A 29 5.04 7.08 -16.16
C GLU A 29 4.50 5.72 -16.64
N LYS A 30 4.17 4.82 -15.71
CA LYS A 30 3.62 3.49 -16.01
C LYS A 30 2.19 3.55 -16.57
N THR A 31 1.47 4.65 -16.36
CA THR A 31 0.06 4.82 -16.74
C THR A 31 -0.16 5.91 -17.79
N PHE A 32 0.86 6.28 -18.59
CA PHE A 32 0.67 7.28 -19.66
C PHE A 32 -0.48 6.95 -20.63
N ASP A 33 -0.80 5.67 -20.81
CA ASP A 33 -1.90 5.19 -21.65
C ASP A 33 -3.29 5.65 -21.21
N VAL A 34 -3.48 6.10 -19.97
CA VAL A 34 -4.74 6.71 -19.52
C VAL A 34 -5.10 7.95 -20.32
N TRP A 35 -4.09 8.67 -20.83
CA TRP A 35 -4.27 9.89 -21.58
C TRP A 35 -4.75 9.65 -23.01
N LYS A 36 -4.60 8.43 -23.54
CA LYS A 36 -4.85 8.12 -24.97
C LYS A 36 -6.26 8.49 -25.44
N GLU A 37 -7.27 8.19 -24.64
CA GLU A 37 -8.66 8.51 -24.95
C GLU A 37 -9.04 9.93 -24.56
N PHE A 38 -8.36 10.49 -23.55
CA PHE A 38 -8.64 11.84 -23.05
C PHE A 38 -8.05 12.92 -23.96
N ASP A 39 -6.77 12.83 -24.32
CA ASP A 39 -6.07 13.76 -25.20
C ASP A 39 -4.98 12.99 -25.96
N TYR A 40 -5.31 12.55 -27.17
CA TYR A 40 -4.43 11.71 -27.99
C TYR A 40 -3.12 12.42 -28.38
N ASP A 41 -3.17 13.72 -28.63
CA ASP A 41 -1.98 14.51 -28.98
C ASP A 41 -1.03 14.57 -27.79
N PHE A 42 -1.55 14.80 -26.58
CA PHE A 42 -0.75 14.73 -25.35
C PHE A 42 -0.14 13.33 -25.14
N TYR A 43 -0.94 12.28 -25.30
CA TYR A 43 -0.51 10.88 -25.17
C TYR A 43 0.63 10.53 -26.14
N GLU A 44 0.50 10.88 -27.42
CA GLU A 44 1.53 10.64 -28.44
C GLU A 44 2.82 11.40 -28.14
N TYR A 45 2.72 12.59 -27.53
CA TYR A 45 3.88 13.38 -27.12
C TYR A 45 4.59 12.78 -25.91
N ILE A 46 3.84 12.38 -24.88
CA ILE A 46 4.41 11.91 -23.62
C ILE A 46 4.96 10.47 -23.69
N THR A 47 4.46 9.62 -24.60
CA THR A 47 4.87 8.19 -24.66
C THR A 47 6.11 7.89 -25.52
N LYS A 48 6.35 8.63 -26.61
CA LYS A 48 7.49 8.32 -27.50
C LYS A 48 8.83 8.63 -26.85
N HIS A 49 9.76 7.67 -26.91
CA HIS A 49 11.13 7.84 -26.43
C HIS A 49 11.86 8.92 -27.22
N SER A 50 12.57 9.79 -26.50
CA SER A 50 13.11 11.04 -27.03
C SER A 50 14.62 10.95 -27.30
N TRP A 51 15.11 10.08 -28.19
CA TRP A 51 16.48 10.18 -28.74
C TRP A 51 16.64 9.49 -30.10
N PRO A 52 17.33 10.09 -31.12
CA PRO A 52 17.79 11.48 -31.29
C PRO A 52 16.96 12.31 -32.32
N GLY A 53 16.78 13.63 -32.11
CA GLY A 53 16.17 14.60 -33.07
C GLY A 53 15.65 15.90 -32.40
N GLU A 54 15.31 16.98 -33.14
CA GLU A 54 14.86 18.28 -32.57
C GLU A 54 13.61 18.18 -31.67
N ASP A 55 12.70 17.26 -31.98
CA ASP A 55 11.48 17.00 -31.21
C ASP A 55 11.78 16.33 -29.84
N SER A 56 13.01 15.85 -29.60
CA SER A 56 13.39 15.21 -28.34
C SER A 56 13.40 16.17 -27.15
N VAL A 57 13.76 17.44 -27.38
CA VAL A 57 13.80 18.48 -26.35
C VAL A 57 12.39 18.81 -25.90
N GLN A 58 11.47 19.01 -26.85
CA GLN A 58 10.08 19.36 -26.56
C GLN A 58 9.37 18.22 -25.81
N ARG A 59 9.57 16.96 -26.23
CA ARG A 59 9.03 15.79 -25.53
C ARG A 59 9.55 15.66 -24.10
N THR A 60 10.83 15.93 -23.89
CA THR A 60 11.44 15.95 -22.56
C THR A 60 10.86 17.06 -21.69
N LEU A 61 10.59 18.25 -22.25
CA LEU A 61 9.93 19.33 -21.53
C LEU A 61 8.48 18.98 -21.16
N VAL A 62 7.71 18.35 -22.05
CA VAL A 62 6.36 17.87 -21.75
C VAL A 62 6.37 16.88 -20.58
N ARG A 63 7.26 15.88 -20.60
CA ARG A 63 7.41 14.93 -19.50
C ARG A 63 7.86 15.61 -18.21
N LYS A 64 8.84 16.51 -18.28
CA LYS A 64 9.33 17.27 -17.13
C LYS A 64 8.20 18.02 -16.43
N PHE A 65 7.44 18.84 -17.15
CA PHE A 65 6.35 19.60 -16.54
C PHE A 65 5.19 18.72 -16.09
N TYR A 66 4.96 17.57 -16.73
CA TYR A 66 4.05 16.55 -16.22
C TYR A 66 4.53 15.96 -14.87
N TYR A 67 5.81 15.62 -14.74
CA TYR A 67 6.39 15.15 -13.48
C TYR A 67 6.41 16.22 -12.39
N ILE A 68 6.73 17.47 -12.74
CA ILE A 68 6.56 18.62 -11.81
C ILE A 68 5.11 18.65 -11.33
N GLY A 69 4.15 18.59 -12.26
CA GLY A 69 2.71 18.53 -11.98
C GLY A 69 2.32 17.39 -11.05
N LEU A 70 2.95 16.22 -11.19
CA LEU A 70 2.74 15.06 -10.33
C LEU A 70 3.25 15.21 -8.89
N THR A 71 3.92 16.31 -8.57
CA THR A 71 4.36 16.67 -7.20
C THR A 71 3.75 17.99 -6.72
N PHE A 72 3.01 18.65 -7.61
CA PHE A 72 2.67 20.05 -7.51
C PHE A 72 1.54 20.35 -6.52
N PRO A 73 0.47 19.54 -6.42
CA PRO A 73 -0.57 19.77 -5.42
C PRO A 73 -0.05 19.75 -3.98
N ASP A 74 0.94 18.91 -3.67
CA ASP A 74 1.57 18.84 -2.34
C ASP A 74 2.42 20.04 -1.98
N MET A 75 3.10 20.65 -2.97
CA MET A 75 3.88 21.86 -2.76
C MET A 75 3.04 23.01 -2.17
N PHE A 76 1.73 23.03 -2.44
CA PHE A 76 0.81 24.06 -1.94
C PHE A 76 0.41 23.89 -0.46
N TRP A 77 0.76 22.80 0.20
CA TRP A 77 0.49 22.65 1.64
C TRP A 77 1.27 23.70 2.45
N SER A 78 0.69 24.14 3.58
CA SER A 78 1.28 25.20 4.42
C SER A 78 2.71 24.89 4.84
N ASP A 79 2.95 23.63 5.20
CA ASP A 79 4.22 23.17 5.73
C ASP A 79 5.28 23.09 4.63
N ALA A 80 4.92 22.57 3.45
CA ALA A 80 5.77 22.55 2.25
C ALA A 80 6.14 23.98 1.80
N GLN A 81 5.17 24.89 1.71
CA GLN A 81 5.45 26.29 1.37
C GLN A 81 6.33 26.96 2.43
N SER A 82 6.16 26.63 3.71
CA SER A 82 7.00 27.17 4.81
C SER A 82 8.45 26.72 4.70
N ILE A 83 8.65 25.44 4.38
CA ILE A 83 9.96 24.85 4.08
C ILE A 83 10.62 25.63 2.93
N ILE A 84 9.93 25.79 1.81
CA ILE A 84 10.47 26.51 0.65
C ILE A 84 10.82 27.96 0.99
N ARG A 85 9.99 28.64 1.80
CA ARG A 85 10.28 30.01 2.26
C ARG A 85 11.57 30.11 3.05
N GLU A 86 11.73 29.25 4.05
CA GLU A 86 12.94 29.23 4.87
C GLU A 86 14.17 28.83 4.06
N LEU A 87 14.03 27.90 3.11
CA LEU A 87 15.08 27.48 2.19
C LEU A 87 15.61 28.66 1.37
N ILE A 88 14.70 29.34 0.69
CA ILE A 88 15.00 30.45 -0.22
C ILE A 88 15.57 31.64 0.54
N ASP A 89 14.99 32.01 1.69
CA ASP A 89 15.49 33.09 2.54
C ASP A 89 16.92 32.80 3.04
N SER A 90 17.16 31.55 3.46
CA SER A 90 18.49 31.13 3.95
C SER A 90 19.56 31.21 2.87
N LEU A 91 19.23 30.84 1.62
CA LEU A 91 20.17 30.89 0.49
C LEU A 91 20.38 32.33 -0.02
N HIS A 92 19.32 33.15 -0.03
CA HIS A 92 19.38 34.56 -0.43
C HIS A 92 20.35 35.38 0.41
N GLY A 93 20.42 35.11 1.72
CA GLY A 93 21.33 35.78 2.64
C GLY A 93 22.82 35.48 2.46
N VAL A 94 23.22 34.63 1.51
CA VAL A 94 24.61 34.17 1.34
C VAL A 94 25.24 34.75 0.08
N SER A 95 26.30 35.53 0.26
CA SER A 95 27.08 36.10 -0.85
C SER A 95 28.02 35.08 -1.49
N GLY A 96 28.25 35.23 -2.80
CA GLY A 96 29.21 34.39 -3.55
C GLY A 96 28.67 33.04 -4.04
N LEU A 97 27.39 32.73 -3.80
CA LEU A 97 26.74 31.57 -4.39
C LEU A 97 26.61 31.71 -5.91
N LYS A 98 26.64 30.57 -6.61
CA LYS A 98 26.34 30.44 -8.04
C LYS A 98 24.97 29.81 -8.22
N ASP A 99 24.38 29.97 -9.40
CA ASP A 99 23.15 29.25 -9.75
C ASP A 99 23.33 27.73 -9.60
N PRO A 100 22.30 26.99 -9.14
CA PRO A 100 20.94 27.45 -8.81
C PRO A 100 20.77 28.00 -7.39
N PHE A 101 21.80 27.98 -6.54
CA PHE A 101 21.68 28.45 -5.14
C PHE A 101 21.77 29.97 -4.99
N LYS A 102 22.21 30.68 -6.02
CA LYS A 102 22.17 32.14 -6.07
C LYS A 102 20.73 32.61 -6.25
N ILE A 103 20.06 32.89 -5.15
CA ILE A 103 18.68 33.37 -5.16
C ILE A 103 18.65 34.84 -5.58
N LYS A 104 17.80 35.18 -6.56
CA LYS A 104 17.52 36.58 -6.92
C LYS A 104 16.61 37.25 -5.89
N ASP A 105 16.75 38.57 -5.75
CA ASP A 105 15.88 39.37 -4.88
C ASP A 105 14.40 39.16 -5.21
N GLU A 106 14.07 39.16 -6.51
CA GLU A 106 12.70 38.91 -6.99
C GLU A 106 12.18 37.53 -6.55
N THR A 107 12.97 36.47 -6.73
CA THR A 107 12.61 35.11 -6.29
C THR A 107 12.35 35.07 -4.78
N ASN A 108 13.22 35.68 -3.97
CA ASN A 108 13.04 35.71 -2.52
C ASN A 108 11.75 36.45 -2.14
N VAL A 109 11.56 37.66 -2.65
CA VAL A 109 10.37 38.49 -2.38
C VAL A 109 9.08 37.74 -2.73
N GLN A 110 9.04 37.04 -3.86
CA GLN A 110 7.86 36.31 -4.29
C GLN A 110 7.53 35.14 -3.35
N VAL A 111 8.53 34.34 -2.99
CA VAL A 111 8.36 33.16 -2.14
C VAL A 111 7.90 33.53 -0.73
N GLN A 112 8.28 34.71 -0.20
CA GLN A 112 7.85 35.13 1.15
C GLN A 112 6.34 35.37 1.29
N ILE A 113 5.58 35.36 0.19
CA ILE A 113 4.13 35.51 0.19
C ILE A 113 3.49 34.14 -0.12
N PRO A 114 2.72 33.53 0.81
CA PRO A 114 2.09 32.23 0.56
C PRO A 114 0.99 32.30 -0.50
N ILE A 115 0.84 31.21 -1.24
CA ILE A 115 -0.30 30.97 -2.12
C ILE A 115 -1.40 30.29 -1.29
N GLU A 116 -2.57 30.92 -1.20
CA GLU A 116 -3.62 30.52 -0.24
C GLU A 116 -4.93 30.17 -0.96
N PHE A 117 -5.52 29.03 -0.58
CA PHE A 117 -6.82 28.60 -1.06
C PHE A 117 -7.92 29.14 -0.13
N SER A 118 -9.10 29.37 -0.70
CA SER A 118 -10.27 29.80 0.08
C SER A 118 -10.68 28.75 1.13
N PRO A 119 -11.26 29.15 2.28
CA PRO A 119 -11.68 28.20 3.31
C PRO A 119 -12.60 27.10 2.77
N GLY A 120 -12.27 25.83 3.03
CA GLY A 120 -13.01 24.67 2.51
C GLY A 120 -12.58 24.19 1.12
N ASP A 121 -11.60 24.85 0.50
CA ASP A 121 -10.97 24.45 -0.75
C ASP A 121 -9.46 24.18 -0.53
N ASN A 122 -8.82 23.47 -1.45
CA ASN A 122 -7.38 23.16 -1.39
C ASN A 122 -6.84 22.74 -2.76
N SER A 123 -5.52 22.59 -2.87
CA SER A 123 -4.83 22.16 -4.09
C SER A 123 -5.25 20.79 -4.64
N HIS A 124 -5.96 19.98 -3.85
CA HIS A 124 -6.45 18.64 -4.20
C HIS A 124 -7.90 18.64 -4.71
N ASN A 125 -8.43 19.82 -5.09
CA ASN A 125 -9.77 19.92 -5.65
C ASN A 125 -9.87 19.30 -7.05
N LEU A 126 -10.29 18.03 -7.11
CA LEU A 126 -10.48 17.28 -8.36
C LEU A 126 -11.37 18.03 -9.36
N SER A 127 -12.45 18.67 -8.90
CA SER A 127 -13.39 19.38 -9.76
C SER A 127 -12.73 20.56 -10.48
N LYS A 128 -11.93 21.35 -9.75
CA LYS A 128 -11.21 22.51 -10.31
C LYS A 128 -10.12 22.07 -11.30
N LEU A 129 -9.27 21.12 -10.92
CA LEU A 129 -8.21 20.60 -11.80
C LEU A 129 -8.76 19.91 -13.05
N TRP A 130 -9.86 19.15 -12.92
CA TRP A 130 -10.52 18.54 -14.08
C TRP A 130 -11.08 19.59 -15.04
N ARG A 131 -11.73 20.64 -14.51
CA ARG A 131 -12.20 21.77 -15.34
C ARG A 131 -11.04 22.50 -16.01
N MET A 132 -9.90 22.66 -15.35
CA MET A 132 -8.70 23.25 -15.94
C MET A 132 -8.19 22.39 -17.11
N ALA A 133 -8.15 21.07 -16.94
CA ALA A 133 -7.73 20.16 -18.00
C ALA A 133 -8.69 20.19 -19.21
N GLN A 134 -10.00 20.26 -18.97
CA GLN A 134 -11.03 20.43 -20.01
C GLN A 134 -10.92 21.78 -20.71
N HIS A 135 -10.70 22.86 -19.95
CA HIS A 135 -10.47 24.19 -20.49
C HIS A 135 -9.25 24.19 -21.42
N ALA A 136 -8.11 23.71 -20.93
CA ALA A 136 -6.88 23.61 -21.70
C ALA A 136 -7.04 22.76 -22.98
N LYS A 137 -7.78 21.65 -22.89
CA LYS A 137 -8.10 20.79 -24.05
C LYS A 137 -8.96 21.51 -25.08
N SER A 138 -10.07 22.11 -24.65
CA SER A 138 -11.04 22.78 -25.53
C SER A 138 -10.49 24.02 -26.23
N HIS A 139 -9.48 24.68 -25.63
CA HIS A 139 -8.79 25.83 -26.22
C HIS A 139 -7.64 25.44 -27.16
N GLY A 140 -7.45 24.14 -27.41
CA GLY A 140 -6.44 23.66 -28.36
C GLY A 140 -5.00 23.90 -27.90
N TRP A 141 -4.75 24.01 -26.58
CA TRP A 141 -3.40 24.20 -26.07
C TRP A 141 -2.50 23.02 -26.47
N THR A 142 -1.23 23.29 -26.72
CA THR A 142 -0.22 22.29 -27.05
C THR A 142 0.03 21.35 -25.87
N PRO A 143 0.61 20.15 -26.11
CA PRO A 143 0.99 19.24 -25.03
C PRO A 143 1.90 19.87 -23.97
N TYR A 144 2.77 20.80 -24.39
CA TYR A 144 3.65 21.53 -23.48
C TYR A 144 2.86 22.44 -22.55
N GLU A 145 1.98 23.28 -23.10
CA GLU A 145 1.11 24.19 -22.33
C GLU A 145 0.22 23.48 -21.31
N LYS A 146 -0.24 22.25 -21.63
CA LYS A 146 -1.14 21.46 -20.77
C LYS A 146 -0.41 20.65 -19.69
N SER A 147 0.88 20.38 -19.88
CA SER A 147 1.62 19.35 -19.14
C SER A 147 1.57 19.50 -17.61
N LEU A 148 1.74 20.72 -17.09
CA LEU A 148 1.69 20.98 -15.65
C LEU A 148 0.30 20.69 -15.08
N ILE A 149 -0.76 21.18 -15.73
CA ILE A 149 -2.16 20.96 -15.34
C ILE A 149 -2.49 19.46 -15.35
N TYR A 150 -2.07 18.75 -16.40
CA TYR A 150 -2.36 17.33 -16.57
C TYR A 150 -1.64 16.49 -15.50
N GLY A 151 -0.39 16.83 -15.17
CA GLY A 151 0.33 16.21 -14.06
C GLY A 151 -0.37 16.43 -12.72
N SER A 152 -0.83 17.66 -12.45
CA SER A 152 -1.54 18.00 -11.20
C SER A 152 -2.89 17.31 -11.08
N LEU A 153 -3.64 17.19 -12.17
CA LEU A 153 -4.87 16.41 -12.18
C LEU A 153 -4.59 14.93 -11.88
N MET A 154 -3.56 14.36 -12.50
CA MET A 154 -3.22 12.95 -12.27
C MET A 154 -2.72 12.69 -10.86
N HIS A 155 -1.99 13.62 -10.25
CA HIS A 155 -1.59 13.53 -8.86
C HIS A 155 -2.80 13.32 -7.94
N VAL A 156 -3.80 14.21 -8.05
CA VAL A 156 -5.03 14.12 -7.26
C VAL A 156 -5.82 12.86 -7.56
N ILE A 157 -5.81 12.38 -8.80
CA ILE A 157 -6.41 11.08 -9.16
C ILE A 157 -5.67 9.92 -8.48
N HIS A 158 -4.34 9.93 -8.44
CA HIS A 158 -3.56 8.95 -7.69
C HIS A 158 -3.90 8.99 -6.20
N ASP A 159 -4.04 10.18 -5.59
CA ASP A 159 -4.43 10.31 -4.17
C ASP A 159 -5.83 9.79 -3.86
N LEU A 160 -6.71 9.74 -4.86
CA LEU A 160 -8.06 9.24 -4.70
C LEU A 160 -8.14 7.73 -4.74
N TYR A 161 -7.35 7.07 -5.61
CA TYR A 161 -7.47 5.62 -5.83
C TYR A 161 -6.21 4.85 -5.51
N ALA A 162 -5.05 5.28 -6.02
CA ALA A 162 -3.78 4.63 -5.74
C ALA A 162 -3.51 4.66 -4.24
N HIS A 163 -3.71 5.80 -3.59
CA HIS A 163 -3.59 5.95 -2.14
C HIS A 163 -4.40 4.88 -1.38
N MET A 164 -5.61 4.51 -1.82
CA MET A 164 -6.42 3.51 -1.13
C MET A 164 -5.84 2.09 -1.15
N VAL A 165 -4.95 1.79 -2.10
CA VAL A 165 -4.31 0.46 -2.26
C VAL A 165 -2.80 0.47 -1.99
N MET A 166 -2.16 1.63 -2.12
CA MET A 166 -0.72 1.88 -1.99
C MET A 166 -0.31 2.28 -0.59
N GLN A 167 -1.24 2.74 0.27
CA GLN A 167 -0.91 2.97 1.67
C GLN A 167 -0.12 1.76 2.13
N PRO A 168 1.19 1.91 2.46
CA PRO A 168 1.90 0.82 3.09
C PRO A 168 0.97 0.46 4.23
N THR A 169 0.55 -0.81 4.31
CA THR A 169 -0.35 -1.31 5.35
C THR A 169 -0.13 -0.43 6.55
N LEU A 170 -1.03 0.50 6.90
CA LEU A 170 -0.58 1.63 7.74
C LEU A 170 -0.40 1.23 9.21
N PHE A 171 -0.35 -0.08 9.38
CA PHE A 171 0.46 -0.79 10.33
C PHE A 171 1.30 -1.76 9.53
N GLY A 172 2.47 -1.31 9.09
CA GLY A 172 3.51 -2.12 8.49
C GLY A 172 4.17 -2.93 9.59
N TYR A 173 3.34 -3.54 10.40
CA TYR A 173 3.52 -4.80 10.99
C TYR A 173 2.47 -5.65 10.28
N GLY A 174 2.78 -6.86 9.79
CA GLY A 174 1.73 -7.88 9.65
C GLY A 174 0.97 -8.17 10.98
N ARG A 175 1.28 -7.37 12.03
CA ARG A 175 1.05 -7.32 13.46
C ARG A 175 0.59 -5.92 13.86
N VAL A 176 -0.63 -5.49 13.54
CA VAL A 176 -1.21 -4.35 14.29
C VAL A 176 -1.03 -4.70 15.78
N PHE A 177 -0.55 -3.81 16.64
CA PHE A 177 -0.33 -4.11 18.07
C PHE A 177 -1.21 -3.25 18.99
N ASP A 178 -1.67 -2.10 18.50
CA ASP A 178 -2.53 -1.15 19.21
C ASP A 178 -3.64 -0.62 18.29
N SER A 179 -4.88 -0.73 18.73
CA SER A 179 -6.08 -0.25 18.03
C SER A 179 -6.21 1.27 17.99
N ASP A 180 -5.62 1.97 18.96
CA ASP A 180 -5.73 3.42 19.14
C ASP A 180 -4.86 4.16 18.14
N SER A 181 -3.74 3.52 17.78
CA SER A 181 -2.86 3.98 16.72
C SER A 181 -3.56 3.95 15.36
N ALA A 182 -4.51 3.03 15.13
CA ALA A 182 -5.26 2.91 13.88
C ALA A 182 -6.36 3.96 13.65
N LEU A 183 -6.73 4.69 14.70
CA LEU A 183 -7.81 5.68 14.69
C LEU A 183 -7.33 7.11 14.93
N SER A 184 -6.06 7.29 15.32
CA SER A 184 -5.46 8.60 15.56
C SER A 184 -4.65 9.05 14.35
N GLN A 185 -5.12 10.05 13.61
CA GLN A 185 -4.39 10.61 12.46
C GLN A 185 -2.99 11.12 12.84
N ILE A 186 -2.81 11.63 14.05
CA ILE A 186 -1.50 12.13 14.52
C ILE A 186 -0.52 10.95 14.76
N LEU A 187 -1.02 9.81 15.25
CA LEU A 187 -0.19 8.61 15.46
C LEU A 187 0.05 7.86 14.15
N LEU A 188 -0.97 7.82 13.28
CA LEU A 188 -0.88 7.27 11.92
C LEU A 188 0.19 8.01 11.13
N ALA A 189 0.18 9.35 11.15
CA ALA A 189 1.15 10.17 10.44
C ALA A 189 2.60 9.83 10.78
N PHE A 190 2.91 9.47 12.02
CA PHE A 190 4.30 9.15 12.41
C PHE A 190 4.72 7.74 11.94
N GLY A 191 3.83 6.74 12.02
CA GLY A 191 4.08 5.41 11.47
C GLY A 191 4.08 5.36 9.94
N GLU A 192 3.21 6.15 9.29
CA GLU A 192 3.20 6.47 7.86
C GLU A 192 4.56 6.98 7.44
N ARG A 193 5.00 8.10 8.04
CA ARG A 193 6.25 8.78 7.68
C ARG A 193 7.46 7.89 7.92
N TYR A 194 7.47 7.12 9.00
CA TYR A 194 8.49 6.11 9.22
C TYR A 194 8.47 5.03 8.11
N HIS A 195 7.33 4.41 7.79
CA HIS A 195 7.31 3.38 6.75
C HIS A 195 7.64 3.92 5.36
N GLU A 196 7.14 5.10 5.01
CA GLU A 196 7.37 5.78 3.73
C GLU A 196 8.83 6.18 3.53
N MET A 197 9.50 6.63 4.59
CA MET A 197 10.91 7.02 4.48
C MET A 197 11.85 5.82 4.35
N PHE A 198 11.46 4.64 4.84
CA PHE A 198 12.43 3.63 5.28
C PHE A 198 12.17 2.21 4.78
N SER A 199 11.03 1.98 4.15
CA SER A 199 10.78 0.76 3.38
C SER A 199 11.34 0.93 1.96
N PRO A 200 11.87 -0.15 1.34
CA PRO A 200 12.12 -0.13 -0.08
C PRO A 200 10.88 0.31 -0.84
N THR A 201 11.03 1.33 -1.69
CA THR A 201 9.93 1.82 -2.53
C THR A 201 9.51 0.81 -3.61
N PHE A 202 10.34 -0.21 -3.88
CA PHE A 202 10.21 -1.17 -4.98
C PHE A 202 10.02 -0.52 -6.37
N ILE A 203 10.30 0.78 -6.47
CA ILE A 203 10.33 1.54 -7.71
C ILE A 203 11.61 1.15 -8.45
N ASN A 204 11.46 0.72 -9.70
CA ASN A 204 12.56 0.28 -10.55
C ASN A 204 12.87 1.25 -11.70
N ASN A 205 12.02 2.26 -11.94
CA ASN A 205 12.16 3.25 -13.01
C ASN A 205 12.66 4.62 -12.52
N TRP A 206 13.35 4.68 -11.38
CA TRP A 206 13.98 5.92 -10.85
C TRP A 206 14.74 6.74 -11.91
N PRO A 207 15.60 6.15 -12.78
CA PRO A 207 16.33 6.92 -13.77
C PRO A 207 15.43 7.62 -14.79
N HIS A 208 14.23 7.10 -15.06
CA HIS A 208 13.38 7.63 -16.12
C HIS A 208 12.75 8.96 -15.73
N PHE A 209 12.15 9.05 -14.54
CA PHE A 209 11.52 10.30 -14.09
C PHE A 209 12.51 11.27 -13.45
N VAL A 210 13.45 10.81 -12.60
CA VAL A 210 14.40 11.72 -11.93
C VAL A 210 15.30 12.41 -12.95
N LYS A 211 15.91 11.65 -13.88
CA LYS A 211 16.77 12.26 -14.89
C LYS A 211 15.95 13.17 -15.81
N THR A 212 14.72 12.81 -16.19
CA THR A 212 13.87 13.71 -16.99
C THR A 212 13.54 15.01 -16.25
N LEU A 213 13.25 14.93 -14.95
CA LEU A 213 12.94 16.09 -14.11
C LEU A 213 14.09 17.10 -14.09
N TYR A 214 15.34 16.63 -14.03
CA TYR A 214 16.54 17.47 -14.02
C TYR A 214 17.25 17.56 -15.37
N ALA A 215 16.58 17.21 -16.46
CA ALA A 215 17.14 17.32 -17.81
C ALA A 215 17.26 18.78 -18.27
N SER A 216 18.46 19.23 -18.63
CA SER A 216 18.76 20.57 -19.14
C SER A 216 19.10 20.56 -20.62
N LYS A 217 18.99 21.72 -21.27
CA LYS A 217 19.21 21.88 -22.71
C LYS A 217 20.61 22.42 -22.96
N LEU A 218 21.38 21.71 -23.78
CA LEU A 218 22.67 22.14 -24.29
C LEU A 218 22.56 22.46 -25.78
N ILE A 219 22.84 23.70 -26.17
CA ILE A 219 22.88 24.11 -27.57
C ILE A 219 24.35 24.21 -27.99
N LYS A 220 24.91 23.10 -28.46
CA LYS A 220 26.28 23.05 -29.01
C LYS A 220 26.24 22.39 -30.39
N HIS A 221 25.93 23.18 -31.41
CA HIS A 221 25.66 22.77 -32.80
C HIS A 221 24.37 21.95 -33.01
N THR A 222 24.14 20.90 -32.22
CA THR A 222 22.88 20.13 -32.19
C THR A 222 22.30 20.20 -30.78
N PRO A 223 21.00 20.52 -30.61
CA PRO A 223 20.36 20.47 -29.30
C PRO A 223 20.54 19.10 -28.65
N ALA A 224 21.13 19.07 -27.46
CA ALA A 224 21.33 17.88 -26.68
C ALA A 224 20.70 18.04 -25.30
N ILE A 225 20.32 16.93 -24.71
CA ILE A 225 19.83 16.88 -23.34
C ILE A 225 20.99 16.44 -22.43
N ILE A 226 21.23 17.23 -21.39
CA ILE A 226 22.21 16.98 -20.32
C ILE A 226 21.49 16.84 -18.98
N GLN A 227 22.12 16.24 -17.98
CA GLN A 227 21.50 16.03 -16.67
C GLN A 227 22.03 17.02 -15.65
N ASP A 228 21.13 17.83 -15.10
CA ASP A 228 21.39 18.95 -14.19
C ASP A 228 21.21 18.59 -12.72
N ALA A 229 21.39 19.53 -11.82
CA ALA A 229 21.22 19.31 -10.40
C ALA A 229 20.60 20.55 -9.72
N CYS A 230 19.70 20.31 -8.76
CA CYS A 230 18.97 21.34 -7.99
C CYS A 230 18.23 22.40 -8.83
N CYS A 231 17.99 22.15 -10.11
CA CYS A 231 17.34 23.07 -11.02
C CYS A 231 16.52 22.30 -12.05
N PHE A 232 15.23 22.62 -12.20
CA PHE A 232 14.40 21.99 -13.22
C PHE A 232 14.80 22.39 -14.64
N TYR A 233 15.44 23.54 -14.85
CA TYR A 233 15.85 23.94 -16.20
C TYR A 233 17.08 24.83 -16.20
N ARG A 234 18.05 24.48 -17.04
CA ARG A 234 19.17 25.32 -17.45
C ARG A 234 19.32 25.20 -18.96
N GLU A 235 19.65 26.33 -19.58
CA GLU A 235 20.07 26.38 -20.96
C GLU A 235 21.49 26.93 -21.04
N ILE A 236 22.34 26.24 -21.80
CA ILE A 236 23.68 26.71 -22.15
C ILE A 236 23.69 26.94 -23.65
N ASP A 237 23.88 28.20 -24.06
CA ASP A 237 23.92 28.58 -25.47
C ASP A 237 25.30 28.35 -26.12
N GLU A 238 25.40 28.61 -27.42
CA GLU A 238 26.64 28.40 -28.19
C GLU A 238 27.82 29.25 -27.70
N ALA A 239 27.54 30.39 -27.05
CA ALA A 239 28.54 31.27 -26.46
C ALA A 239 28.93 30.84 -25.02
N GLY A 240 28.33 29.76 -24.51
CA GLY A 240 28.52 29.30 -23.13
C GLY A 240 27.81 30.14 -22.09
N ARG A 241 26.87 31.01 -22.49
CA ARG A 241 26.04 31.78 -21.55
C ARG A 241 25.02 30.84 -20.93
N VAL A 242 24.86 30.96 -19.62
CA VAL A 242 23.97 30.13 -18.82
C VAL A 242 22.70 30.91 -18.50
N THR A 243 21.55 30.36 -18.89
CA THR A 243 20.23 30.85 -18.49
C THR A 243 19.59 29.80 -17.58
N THR A 244 19.12 30.21 -16.39
CA THR A 244 18.56 29.29 -15.39
C THR A 244 17.06 29.52 -15.21
N TRP A 245 16.42 28.66 -14.40
CA TRP A 245 14.99 28.74 -14.09
C TRP A 245 14.53 30.15 -13.67
N GLN A 246 15.35 30.87 -12.89
CA GLN A 246 15.00 32.21 -12.39
C GLN A 246 15.05 33.30 -13.50
N ASN A 247 15.41 32.95 -14.74
CA ASN A 247 15.58 33.88 -15.85
C ASN A 247 14.59 33.67 -16.99
N ILE A 248 13.70 32.68 -16.87
CA ILE A 248 12.84 32.24 -17.98
C ILE A 248 11.42 32.15 -17.48
N ASP A 249 10.52 32.67 -18.31
CA ASP A 249 9.09 32.56 -18.13
C ASP A 249 8.62 31.24 -18.77
N PHE A 250 7.95 30.39 -17.99
CA PHE A 250 7.55 29.07 -18.45
C PHE A 250 6.06 29.02 -18.78
N VAL A 251 5.76 28.81 -20.06
CA VAL A 251 4.38 28.76 -20.58
C VAL A 251 3.48 27.78 -19.80
N PRO A 252 3.90 26.56 -19.40
CA PRO A 252 3.03 25.67 -18.63
C PRO A 252 2.64 26.23 -17.26
N VAL A 253 3.50 27.06 -16.64
CA VAL A 253 3.23 27.73 -15.36
C VAL A 253 2.23 28.86 -15.56
N GLU A 254 2.43 29.68 -16.59
CA GLU A 254 1.47 30.71 -16.98
C GLU A 254 0.09 30.12 -17.29
N LYS A 255 0.05 29.03 -18.05
CA LYS A 255 -1.16 28.32 -18.44
C LYS A 255 -1.90 27.70 -17.25
N PHE A 256 -1.17 27.26 -16.22
CA PHE A 256 -1.79 26.84 -14.97
C PHE A 256 -2.54 27.99 -14.29
N VAL A 257 -1.90 29.17 -14.19
CA VAL A 257 -2.54 30.38 -13.62
C VAL A 257 -3.75 30.80 -14.46
N GLU A 258 -3.59 30.87 -15.79
CA GLU A 258 -4.68 31.20 -16.73
C GLU A 258 -5.87 30.25 -16.56
N ALA A 259 -5.62 28.94 -16.54
CA ALA A 259 -6.68 27.95 -16.38
C ALA A 259 -7.36 28.02 -15.01
N ALA A 260 -6.60 28.24 -13.92
CA ALA A 260 -7.15 28.39 -12.58
C ALA A 260 -8.12 29.58 -12.51
N HIS A 261 -7.74 30.72 -13.10
CA HIS A 261 -8.60 31.89 -13.20
C HIS A 261 -9.81 31.62 -14.10
N ALA A 262 -9.62 30.96 -15.24
CA ALA A 262 -10.69 30.66 -16.20
C ALA A 262 -11.79 29.76 -15.61
N VAL A 263 -11.45 28.87 -14.67
CA VAL A 263 -12.43 28.01 -13.98
C VAL A 263 -12.98 28.60 -12.68
N GLY A 264 -12.65 29.87 -12.41
CA GLY A 264 -13.04 30.60 -11.19
C GLY A 264 -12.48 29.94 -9.94
N TRP A 265 -11.23 29.45 -9.96
CA TRP A 265 -10.56 28.96 -8.77
C TRP A 265 -9.96 30.13 -8.00
N GLU A 266 -10.58 30.47 -6.86
CA GLU A 266 -10.14 31.59 -6.02
C GLU A 266 -8.92 31.20 -5.19
N ILE A 267 -7.74 31.37 -5.79
CA ILE A 267 -6.44 31.15 -5.16
C ILE A 267 -5.77 32.51 -4.96
N LYS A 268 -5.66 32.93 -3.70
CA LYS A 268 -5.06 34.20 -3.33
C LYS A 268 -3.55 34.16 -3.55
N ASN A 269 -3.02 35.26 -4.07
CA ASN A 269 -1.61 35.40 -4.44
C ASN A 269 -1.15 34.39 -5.52
N LEU A 270 -2.03 33.79 -6.32
CA LEU A 270 -1.57 33.00 -7.44
C LEU A 270 -1.11 33.93 -8.58
N THR A 271 0.20 33.96 -8.84
CA THR A 271 0.78 34.62 -10.02
C THR A 271 1.86 33.72 -10.61
N ARG A 272 2.15 33.90 -11.90
CA ARG A 272 3.16 33.12 -12.62
C ARG A 272 4.55 33.25 -11.96
N GLU A 273 4.96 34.48 -11.68
CA GLU A 273 6.27 34.79 -11.09
C GLU A 273 6.42 34.15 -9.70
N ARG A 274 5.35 34.18 -8.90
CA ARG A 274 5.35 33.58 -7.58
C ARG A 274 5.42 32.07 -7.65
N LEU A 275 4.70 31.48 -8.58
CA LEU A 275 4.67 30.06 -8.79
C LEU A 275 6.02 29.53 -9.30
N GLU A 276 6.65 30.24 -10.24
CA GLU A 276 8.01 29.95 -10.70
C GLU A 276 9.04 30.06 -9.56
N ALA A 277 8.90 31.05 -8.69
CA ALA A 277 9.78 31.22 -7.53
C ALA A 277 9.63 30.09 -6.50
N TYR A 278 8.40 29.65 -6.21
CA TYR A 278 8.15 28.46 -5.40
C TYR A 278 8.72 27.18 -6.04
N LEU A 279 8.51 27.00 -7.36
CA LEU A 279 9.06 25.86 -8.11
C LEU A 279 10.59 25.85 -8.14
N HIS A 280 11.26 27.01 -8.06
CA HIS A 280 12.71 27.07 -7.92
C HIS A 280 13.17 26.46 -6.60
N GLY A 281 12.54 26.84 -5.48
CA GLY A 281 12.82 26.24 -4.18
C GLY A 281 12.41 24.76 -4.11
N TRP A 282 11.31 24.40 -4.76
CA TRP A 282 10.86 23.02 -4.90
C TRP A 282 11.89 22.17 -5.66
N ALA A 283 12.47 22.66 -6.76
CA ALA A 283 13.50 21.96 -7.51
C ALA A 283 14.74 21.64 -6.68
N ILE A 284 15.17 22.60 -5.85
CA ILE A 284 16.28 22.40 -4.91
C ILE A 284 15.87 21.32 -3.89
N PHE A 285 14.71 21.50 -3.26
CA PHE A 285 14.19 20.60 -2.24
C PHE A 285 14.08 19.15 -2.74
N THR A 286 13.39 18.92 -3.86
CA THR A 286 13.17 17.57 -4.42
C THR A 286 14.45 16.93 -4.95
N PHE A 287 15.45 17.72 -5.38
CA PHE A 287 16.73 17.15 -5.83
C PHE A 287 17.55 16.63 -4.64
N LEU A 288 17.51 17.35 -3.52
CA LEU A 288 18.17 16.92 -2.29
C LEU A 288 17.55 15.63 -1.74
N LEU A 289 16.27 15.37 -2.03
CA LEU A 289 15.58 14.13 -1.65
C LEU A 289 15.85 12.96 -2.62
N TYR A 290 15.72 13.19 -3.92
CA TYR A 290 15.61 12.11 -4.93
C TYR A 290 16.63 12.21 -6.07
N GLY A 291 17.59 13.13 -5.98
CA GLY A 291 18.57 13.38 -7.04
C GLY A 291 19.52 12.20 -7.26
N TYR A 292 20.69 12.50 -7.78
CA TYR A 292 21.71 11.49 -8.10
C TYR A 292 23.12 12.04 -7.87
N ARG A 293 24.07 11.11 -7.76
CA ARG A 293 25.50 11.45 -7.69
C ARG A 293 25.97 12.07 -9.00
N SER A 294 27.02 12.89 -8.92
CA SER A 294 27.62 13.56 -10.08
C SER A 294 28.15 12.62 -11.18
N ASP A 295 28.37 11.34 -10.87
CA ASP A 295 28.71 10.30 -11.86
C ASP A 295 27.47 9.64 -12.51
N GLY A 296 26.27 10.06 -12.12
CA GLY A 296 25.00 9.52 -12.58
C GLY A 296 24.56 8.22 -11.89
N SER A 297 25.29 7.77 -10.86
CA SER A 297 24.93 6.61 -10.02
C SER A 297 24.00 7.00 -8.87
N ASP A 298 23.50 5.99 -8.14
CA ASP A 298 22.76 6.14 -6.89
C ASP A 298 21.57 7.14 -6.98
N ILE A 299 20.68 6.88 -7.94
CA ILE A 299 19.53 7.76 -8.25
C ILE A 299 18.37 7.49 -7.29
N GLY A 300 17.73 8.55 -6.80
CA GLY A 300 16.52 8.47 -5.97
C GLY A 300 16.77 8.65 -4.46
N GLY A 301 18.02 8.96 -4.08
CA GLY A 301 18.40 9.32 -2.71
C GLY A 301 18.01 8.27 -1.66
N LEU A 302 17.63 8.72 -0.46
CA LEU A 302 17.38 7.81 0.68
C LEU A 302 16.28 6.78 0.38
N LEU A 303 15.27 7.15 -0.41
CA LEU A 303 14.11 6.30 -0.69
C LEU A 303 14.37 5.21 -1.74
N ALA A 304 15.29 5.45 -2.67
CA ALA A 304 15.82 4.40 -3.53
C ALA A 304 16.84 3.51 -2.81
N HIS A 305 17.44 4.02 -1.74
CA HIS A 305 18.55 3.38 -1.04
C HIS A 305 18.31 3.27 0.48
N PRO A 306 17.24 2.60 0.92
CA PRO A 306 16.85 2.52 2.34
C PRO A 306 17.87 1.79 3.23
N ASN A 307 18.79 1.03 2.62
CA ASN A 307 19.83 0.27 3.30
C ASN A 307 21.13 1.06 3.51
N TRP A 308 21.18 2.32 3.10
CA TRP A 308 22.35 3.14 3.37
C TRP A 308 22.55 3.37 4.86
N THR A 309 23.80 3.27 5.31
CA THR A 309 24.20 3.84 6.58
C THR A 309 24.08 5.35 6.52
N PHE A 310 24.04 5.97 7.69
CA PHE A 310 24.02 7.41 7.78
C PHE A 310 25.19 8.09 7.09
N GLU A 311 26.38 7.53 7.24
CA GLU A 311 27.60 8.00 6.57
C GLU A 311 27.47 7.88 5.05
N GLN A 312 26.91 6.77 4.53
CA GLN A 312 26.68 6.59 3.11
C GLN A 312 25.67 7.61 2.54
N TYR A 313 24.60 7.91 3.28
CA TYR A 313 23.66 8.95 2.90
C TYR A 313 24.30 10.35 2.94
N LEU A 314 25.11 10.64 3.96
CA LEU A 314 25.88 11.89 4.03
C LEU A 314 26.83 12.02 2.83
N HIS A 315 27.57 10.97 2.50
CA HIS A 315 28.41 10.95 1.30
C HIS A 315 27.61 11.17 0.04
N PHE A 316 26.44 10.52 -0.09
CA PHE A 316 25.53 10.78 -1.19
C PHE A 316 25.16 12.27 -1.28
N VAL A 317 24.68 12.89 -0.21
CA VAL A 317 24.31 14.32 -0.18
C VAL A 317 25.49 15.23 -0.51
N LEU A 318 26.72 14.86 -0.15
CA LEU A 318 27.93 15.61 -0.48
C LEU A 318 28.37 15.42 -1.94
N ASP A 319 28.02 14.30 -2.57
CA ASP A 319 28.44 13.91 -3.91
C ASP A 319 27.36 14.08 -5.00
N ILE A 320 26.15 14.53 -4.63
CA ILE A 320 25.08 14.86 -5.59
C ILE A 320 25.54 15.96 -6.55
N GLY A 321 25.16 15.85 -7.83
CA GLY A 321 25.59 16.85 -8.80
C GLY A 321 25.30 16.52 -10.25
N PHE A 322 25.99 17.24 -11.13
CA PHE A 322 25.76 17.23 -12.57
C PHE A 322 26.49 16.06 -13.23
N GLU A 323 25.82 15.33 -14.11
CA GLU A 323 26.41 14.21 -14.84
C GLU A 323 27.42 14.78 -15.85
N ARG A 324 28.73 14.60 -15.60
CA ARG A 324 29.93 14.97 -16.43
C ARG A 324 30.86 16.06 -15.87
N GLU A 325 30.59 16.64 -14.71
CA GLU A 325 31.60 17.42 -13.96
C GLU A 325 31.60 16.98 -12.48
N PRO A 326 32.61 16.22 -12.04
CA PRO A 326 32.65 15.74 -10.67
C PRO A 326 32.83 16.93 -9.70
N HIS A 327 32.02 16.96 -8.64
CA HIS A 327 32.17 17.76 -7.41
C HIS A 327 31.55 19.17 -7.30
N TRP A 328 30.73 19.69 -8.20
CA TRP A 328 30.44 21.13 -8.14
C TRP A 328 29.40 21.60 -7.09
N ILE A 329 28.34 20.87 -6.70
CA ILE A 329 27.35 21.47 -5.77
C ILE A 329 27.97 21.83 -4.42
N PHE A 330 28.72 20.91 -3.84
CA PHE A 330 29.40 21.16 -2.57
C PHE A 330 30.70 21.96 -2.76
N ALA A 331 31.53 21.63 -3.76
CA ALA A 331 32.82 22.31 -3.95
C ALA A 331 32.70 23.73 -4.55
N ALA A 332 31.56 24.10 -5.16
CA ALA A 332 31.30 25.46 -5.63
C ALA A 332 30.87 26.41 -4.50
N LEU A 333 30.60 25.90 -3.31
CA LEU A 333 30.35 26.72 -2.12
C LEU A 333 31.69 27.26 -1.59
N PRO A 334 31.73 28.48 -1.03
CA PRO A 334 32.95 29.00 -0.40
C PRO A 334 33.49 28.04 0.68
N GLU A 335 34.82 27.94 0.85
CA GLU A 335 35.43 26.99 1.84
C GLU A 335 34.87 27.16 3.26
N TRP A 336 34.59 28.40 3.68
CA TRP A 336 33.97 28.66 4.97
C TRP A 336 32.53 28.14 5.04
N LEU A 337 31.78 28.15 3.93
CA LEU A 337 30.43 27.62 3.84
C LEU A 337 30.43 26.10 3.69
N GLN A 338 31.39 25.53 2.97
CA GLN A 338 31.64 24.09 2.97
C GLN A 338 32.00 23.61 4.38
N LYS A 339 32.85 24.35 5.09
CA LYS A 339 33.19 24.05 6.48
C LYS A 339 31.97 24.19 7.38
N ILE A 340 31.17 25.24 7.23
CA ILE A 340 29.90 25.39 7.96
C ILE A 340 28.89 24.31 7.59
N ILE A 341 28.78 23.87 6.34
CA ILE A 341 27.85 22.80 5.95
C ILE A 341 28.40 21.45 6.40
N ARG A 342 29.72 21.19 6.36
CA ARG A 342 30.31 20.00 6.98
C ARG A 342 30.12 20.02 8.48
N GLU A 343 30.40 21.13 9.15
CA GLU A 343 30.28 21.27 10.60
C GLU A 343 28.83 21.33 11.04
N ALA A 344 27.93 21.95 10.28
CA ALA A 344 26.50 22.00 10.58
C ALA A 344 25.81 20.73 10.14
N ALA A 345 26.18 20.08 9.03
CA ALA A 345 25.74 18.74 8.72
C ALA A 345 26.23 17.86 9.85
N HIS A 346 27.52 17.75 10.11
CA HIS A 346 28.06 17.00 11.24
C HIS A 346 27.38 17.35 12.58
N GLN A 347 27.18 18.61 12.97
CA GLN A 347 26.51 18.98 14.23
C GLN A 347 25.00 18.68 14.24
N TYR A 348 24.28 18.84 13.12
CA TYR A 348 22.84 18.57 13.02
C TYR A 348 22.54 17.10 12.87
N LEU A 349 23.33 16.46 12.02
CA LEU A 349 23.46 15.03 11.92
C LEU A 349 23.77 14.48 13.29
N MET A 350 24.67 15.05 14.08
CA MET A 350 24.91 14.62 15.47
C MET A 350 23.80 15.00 16.46
N VAL A 351 22.86 15.86 16.10
CA VAL A 351 21.67 16.25 16.87
C VAL A 351 20.48 15.34 16.53
N PHE A 352 20.38 14.82 15.32
CA PHE A 352 19.34 13.86 14.92
C PHE A 352 19.83 12.40 14.90
N PHE A 353 21.15 12.23 14.77
CA PHE A 353 21.91 10.99 14.62
C PHE A 353 23.31 11.12 15.26
N PRO A 354 23.39 11.08 16.58
CA PRO A 354 24.65 11.26 17.32
C PRO A 354 25.72 10.25 16.95
N GLU A 355 26.93 10.51 17.44
CA GLU A 355 28.15 9.76 17.09
C GLU A 355 28.05 8.25 17.30
N GLY A 356 27.11 7.78 18.13
CA GLY A 356 26.80 6.37 18.36
C GLY A 356 25.98 5.69 17.25
N LEU A 357 25.33 6.45 16.35
CA LEU A 357 24.46 5.87 15.32
C LEU A 357 25.20 5.51 14.01
N LYS A 358 26.36 4.86 14.11
CA LYS A 358 27.26 4.57 12.97
C LYS A 358 27.33 3.10 12.57
N GLU A 359 26.89 2.19 13.44
CA GLU A 359 27.10 0.75 13.25
C GLU A 359 26.09 0.09 12.31
N TYR A 360 24.88 0.66 12.17
CA TYR A 360 23.78 0.00 11.47
C TYR A 360 23.18 0.86 10.34
N PRO A 361 22.62 0.24 9.29
CA PRO A 361 21.70 0.92 8.38
C PRO A 361 20.61 1.62 9.17
N TRP A 362 20.26 2.84 8.77
CA TRP A 362 19.45 3.72 9.59
C TRP A 362 18.05 3.14 10.00
N PRO A 363 17.36 2.24 9.23
CA PRO A 363 16.09 1.63 9.67
C PRO A 363 16.23 0.73 10.90
N GLU A 364 17.42 0.17 11.11
CA GLU A 364 17.71 -0.79 12.17
C GLU A 364 17.57 -0.19 13.57
N TYR A 365 17.72 1.14 13.71
CA TYR A 365 17.48 1.87 14.96
C TYR A 365 16.03 1.82 15.43
N PHE A 366 15.11 1.46 14.55
CA PHE A 366 13.68 1.42 14.81
C PHE A 366 13.11 0.02 14.63
N GLU A 367 13.99 -0.98 14.52
CA GLU A 367 13.64 -2.38 14.38
C GLU A 367 13.69 -3.12 15.72
N SER A 368 14.20 -2.52 16.80
CA SER A 368 14.36 -3.16 18.10
C SER A 368 14.21 -2.13 19.23
N VAL A 369 13.75 -2.54 20.41
CA VAL A 369 13.71 -1.69 21.61
C VAL A 369 15.12 -1.28 22.00
N ALA A 370 16.09 -2.19 21.90
CA ALA A 370 17.47 -1.90 22.27
C ALA A 370 18.07 -0.77 21.40
N ASN A 371 17.88 -0.86 20.08
CA ASN A 371 18.41 0.13 19.15
C ASN A 371 17.58 1.42 19.18
N PHE A 372 16.27 1.33 19.43
CA PHE A 372 15.41 2.51 19.57
C PHE A 372 15.70 3.27 20.87
N ASP A 373 16.01 2.55 21.96
CA ASP A 373 16.50 3.14 23.20
C ASP A 373 17.88 3.79 22.98
N GLU A 374 18.74 3.19 22.14
CA GLU A 374 20.01 3.81 21.74
C GLU A 374 19.79 5.10 20.97
N PHE A 375 18.93 5.11 19.95
CA PHE A 375 18.49 6.30 19.24
C PHE A 375 17.93 7.36 20.22
N TRP A 376 17.07 6.96 21.16
CA TRP A 376 16.48 7.88 22.13
C TRP A 376 17.50 8.47 23.11
N ARG A 377 18.49 7.69 23.58
CA ARG A 377 19.60 8.22 24.38
C ARG A 377 20.36 9.30 23.61
N ALA A 378 20.44 9.10 22.30
CA ALA A 378 21.06 9.99 21.35
C ALA A 378 20.25 11.29 21.10
N VAL A 379 18.92 11.26 21.21
CA VAL A 379 18.07 12.45 21.03
C VAL A 379 18.49 13.60 21.98
N PRO A 380 18.55 14.86 21.52
CA PRO A 380 18.87 16.03 22.35
C PRO A 380 17.89 16.22 23.50
N GLU A 381 18.39 16.53 24.69
CA GLU A 381 17.58 16.74 25.91
C GLU A 381 16.49 17.82 25.74
N GLU A 382 16.72 18.83 24.91
CA GLU A 382 15.76 19.89 24.59
C GLU A 382 14.55 19.41 23.76
N LEU A 383 14.69 18.29 23.04
CA LEU A 383 13.62 17.69 22.23
C LEU A 383 12.86 16.59 23.00
N LYS A 384 13.50 15.93 23.98
CA LYS A 384 12.90 14.81 24.73
C LYS A 384 11.54 15.15 25.35
N PRO A 385 11.32 16.30 26.04
CA PRO A 385 10.01 16.63 26.61
C PRO A 385 8.88 16.71 25.59
N LYS A 386 9.18 17.09 24.33
CA LYS A 386 8.19 17.20 23.25
C LYS A 386 7.87 15.85 22.61
N LEU A 387 8.79 14.89 22.69
CA LEU A 387 8.72 13.59 22.03
C LEU A 387 8.51 12.41 23.00
N GLN A 388 8.54 12.67 24.32
CA GLN A 388 8.48 11.65 25.37
C GLN A 388 7.30 10.69 25.22
N ALA A 389 6.10 11.24 25.00
CA ALA A 389 4.88 10.45 24.86
C ALA A 389 4.92 9.54 23.62
N GLU A 390 5.54 10.02 22.53
CA GLU A 390 5.71 9.23 21.30
C GLU A 390 6.77 8.15 21.49
N TYR A 391 7.92 8.49 22.10
CA TYR A 391 8.96 7.52 22.44
C TYR A 391 8.43 6.37 23.31
N GLU A 392 7.69 6.67 24.38
CA GLU A 392 7.13 5.65 25.26
C GLU A 392 6.18 4.69 24.53
N ARG A 393 5.34 5.23 23.64
CA ARG A 393 4.40 4.45 22.83
C ARG A 393 5.10 3.61 21.78
N TRP A 394 6.09 4.16 21.08
CA TRP A 394 6.91 3.45 20.09
C TRP A 394 7.72 2.32 20.73
N ARG A 395 8.39 2.62 21.83
CA ARG A 395 9.13 1.64 22.61
C ARG A 395 8.24 0.50 23.07
N GLN A 396 7.00 0.79 23.47
CA GLN A 396 6.00 -0.22 23.82
C GLN A 396 5.61 -1.10 22.61
N ASN A 397 5.34 -0.49 21.45
CA ASN A 397 5.03 -1.22 20.21
C ASN A 397 6.20 -2.10 19.75
N LEU A 398 7.44 -1.60 19.82
CA LEU A 398 8.63 -2.38 19.50
C LEU A 398 8.86 -3.51 20.49
N ARG A 399 8.61 -3.30 21.78
CA ARG A 399 8.70 -4.38 22.78
C ARG A 399 7.73 -5.51 22.46
N TYR A 400 6.49 -5.16 22.14
CA TYR A 400 5.50 -6.14 21.68
C TYR A 400 5.93 -6.86 20.40
N TRP A 401 6.64 -6.17 19.51
CA TRP A 401 7.19 -6.79 18.32
C TRP A 401 8.39 -7.71 18.61
N GLU A 402 9.30 -7.36 19.52
CA GLU A 402 10.46 -8.18 19.88
C GLU A 402 10.09 -9.43 20.68
N GLU A 403 9.10 -9.33 21.57
CA GLU A 403 8.59 -10.44 22.39
C GLU A 403 7.78 -11.46 21.55
N SER A 404 7.94 -11.39 20.23
CA SER A 404 7.32 -12.21 19.19
C SER A 404 7.93 -13.60 19.14
N ASP A 405 7.20 -14.56 19.70
CA ASP A 405 7.55 -15.98 19.76
C ASP A 405 7.87 -16.70 18.43
N ASP A 406 7.82 -16.05 17.26
CA ASP A 406 8.29 -16.69 16.03
C ASP A 406 9.83 -16.68 15.88
N GLY A 407 10.54 -16.01 16.79
CA GLY A 407 12.00 -15.94 16.83
C GLY A 407 12.63 -15.26 15.60
N ASN A 408 11.81 -14.67 14.72
CA ASN A 408 12.21 -14.03 13.47
C ASN A 408 11.27 -12.87 13.13
N PRO A 409 11.20 -11.84 13.97
CA PRO A 409 10.39 -10.69 13.69
C PRO A 409 10.97 -10.00 12.42
N ARG A 410 10.21 -10.03 11.31
CA ARG A 410 10.70 -9.54 10.00
C ARG A 410 10.77 -8.02 9.99
N THR A 411 11.98 -7.52 9.85
CA THR A 411 12.32 -6.10 9.71
C THR A 411 11.49 -5.46 8.58
N PRO A 412 10.95 -4.22 8.76
CA PRO A 412 10.13 -3.56 7.74
C PRO A 412 10.81 -3.52 6.36
N ARG A 413 12.13 -3.28 6.32
CA ARG A 413 12.92 -3.24 5.08
C ARG A 413 13.06 -4.56 4.32
N MET A 414 12.76 -5.70 4.95
CA MET A 414 12.86 -7.03 4.33
C MET A 414 11.49 -7.61 3.92
N ARG A 415 10.45 -6.77 3.89
CA ARG A 415 9.09 -7.24 3.59
C ARG A 415 8.76 -7.18 2.11
N ASN A 416 8.75 -8.35 1.51
CA ASN A 416 8.26 -8.53 0.13
C ASN A 416 6.74 -8.32 -0.01
N SER A 417 5.99 -8.17 1.09
CA SER A 417 4.54 -7.91 1.03
C SER A 417 4.18 -6.59 0.34
N TYR A 418 5.12 -5.65 0.24
CA TYR A 418 4.93 -4.35 -0.40
C TYR A 418 5.43 -4.30 -1.85
N ALA A 419 6.15 -5.34 -2.31
CA ALA A 419 6.74 -5.37 -3.64
C ALA A 419 5.69 -5.26 -4.76
N ASP A 420 4.46 -5.70 -4.47
CA ASP A 420 3.34 -5.67 -5.41
C ASP A 420 2.48 -4.40 -5.30
N GLU A 421 2.66 -3.52 -4.31
CA GLU A 421 1.78 -2.34 -4.13
C GLU A 421 1.77 -1.48 -5.39
N THR A 422 2.95 -1.08 -5.88
CA THR A 422 3.05 -0.25 -7.10
C THR A 422 2.40 -0.92 -8.31
N LYS A 423 2.35 -2.26 -8.36
CA LYS A 423 1.65 -3.03 -9.40
C LYS A 423 0.13 -2.98 -9.20
N VAL A 424 -0.37 -3.14 -7.97
CA VAL A 424 -1.81 -3.02 -7.67
C VAL A 424 -2.31 -1.61 -8.04
N ALA A 425 -1.56 -0.55 -7.75
CA ALA A 425 -1.94 0.80 -8.19
C ALA A 425 -1.92 1.01 -9.69
N GLN A 426 -1.03 0.34 -10.43
CA GLN A 426 -1.08 0.33 -11.89
C GLN A 426 -2.34 -0.36 -12.41
N GLU A 427 -2.83 -1.41 -11.74
CA GLU A 427 -4.06 -2.11 -12.15
C GLU A 427 -5.32 -1.23 -12.00
N LEU A 428 -5.26 -0.13 -11.23
CA LEU A 428 -6.35 0.85 -11.09
C LEU A 428 -6.50 1.82 -12.27
N THR A 429 -5.77 1.62 -13.37
CA THR A 429 -5.81 2.44 -14.60
C THR A 429 -7.24 2.68 -15.13
N LYS A 430 -8.17 1.74 -14.92
CA LYS A 430 -9.60 1.91 -15.24
C LYS A 430 -10.22 3.13 -14.53
N PHE A 431 -9.94 3.31 -13.23
CA PHE A 431 -10.42 4.47 -12.47
C PHE A 431 -9.81 5.76 -12.98
N TYR A 432 -8.51 5.77 -13.29
CA TYR A 432 -7.84 6.95 -13.81
C TYR A 432 -8.49 7.43 -15.12
N ARG A 433 -8.76 6.50 -16.05
CA ARG A 433 -9.46 6.82 -17.32
C ARG A 433 -10.87 7.37 -17.08
N GLU A 434 -11.63 6.77 -16.17
CA GLU A 434 -12.99 7.22 -15.87
C GLU A 434 -13.02 8.59 -15.16
N SER A 435 -12.08 8.85 -14.25
CA SER A 435 -11.94 10.17 -13.61
C SER A 435 -11.53 11.25 -14.61
N LEU A 436 -10.68 10.92 -15.59
CA LEU A 436 -10.39 11.83 -16.70
C LEU A 436 -11.65 12.07 -17.56
N ARG A 437 -12.39 11.02 -17.91
CA ARG A 437 -13.58 11.10 -18.78
C ARG A 437 -14.73 11.87 -18.14
N SER A 438 -15.04 11.56 -16.89
CA SER A 438 -16.28 11.95 -16.21
C SER A 438 -16.06 12.97 -15.08
N GLY A 439 -14.80 13.23 -14.71
CA GLY A 439 -14.43 14.24 -13.72
C GLY A 439 -14.94 13.94 -12.32
N PRO A 440 -15.31 14.98 -11.53
CA PRO A 440 -15.75 14.80 -10.15
C PRO A 440 -17.04 14.00 -10.04
N ASN A 441 -17.88 13.92 -11.09
CA ASN A 441 -19.12 13.16 -11.05
C ASN A 441 -18.87 11.66 -10.85
N TYR A 442 -17.80 11.11 -11.42
CA TYR A 442 -17.44 9.72 -11.20
C TYR A 442 -16.99 9.45 -9.76
N TYR A 443 -16.43 10.45 -9.09
CA TYR A 443 -16.16 10.35 -7.65
C TYR A 443 -17.44 10.58 -6.83
N ALA A 444 -18.24 11.59 -7.17
CA ALA A 444 -19.47 11.96 -6.46
C ALA A 444 -20.53 10.85 -6.48
N GLU A 445 -20.79 10.29 -7.66
CA GLU A 445 -21.79 9.25 -7.88
C GLU A 445 -21.45 7.93 -7.19
N TYR A 446 -20.15 7.66 -6.95
CA TYR A 446 -19.70 6.33 -6.54
C TYR A 446 -18.85 6.29 -5.27
N MET A 447 -18.38 7.44 -4.73
CA MET A 447 -17.39 7.50 -3.64
C MET A 447 -17.57 8.69 -2.66
N GLU A 448 -18.33 9.73 -2.98
CA GLU A 448 -18.56 10.88 -2.09
C GLU A 448 -19.45 10.51 -0.90
N GLY A 449 -19.02 10.84 0.32
CA GLY A 449 -19.65 10.38 1.57
C GLY A 449 -19.28 8.95 1.98
N LEU A 450 -18.82 8.10 1.04
CA LEU A 450 -18.45 6.71 1.29
C LEU A 450 -16.99 6.53 1.77
N ARG A 451 -16.15 7.57 1.67
CA ARG A 451 -14.71 7.53 2.00
C ARG A 451 -14.44 7.21 3.48
N LEU A 452 -15.36 7.58 4.38
CA LEU A 452 -15.26 7.29 5.82
C LEU A 452 -15.94 5.96 6.20
N ASP A 453 -16.99 5.56 5.49
CA ASP A 453 -17.74 4.32 5.79
C ASP A 453 -17.12 3.08 5.13
N ALA A 454 -16.34 3.28 4.06
CA ALA A 454 -15.58 2.22 3.39
C ALA A 454 -14.51 1.57 4.30
N TRP A 455 -14.21 2.16 5.47
CA TRP A 455 -13.41 1.54 6.52
C TRP A 455 -13.93 0.17 6.97
N THR A 456 -15.23 -0.09 6.78
CA THR A 456 -15.90 -1.31 7.25
C THR A 456 -15.52 -2.59 6.48
N ILE A 457 -14.93 -2.50 5.28
CA ILE A 457 -14.53 -3.72 4.54
C ILE A 457 -13.08 -3.68 4.05
N GLY A 458 -12.47 -2.50 4.02
CA GLY A 458 -11.31 -2.25 3.15
C GLY A 458 -9.92 -2.65 3.62
N ARG A 459 -9.62 -2.76 4.92
CA ARG A 459 -8.19 -2.80 5.29
C ARG A 459 -7.54 -4.18 5.23
N LYS A 460 -8.32 -5.25 5.22
CA LYS A 460 -7.80 -6.59 5.60
C LYS A 460 -8.53 -7.78 4.98
N ALA A 461 -9.54 -7.53 4.16
CA ALA A 461 -10.48 -8.51 3.62
C ALA A 461 -9.78 -9.83 3.26
N GLY A 462 -8.78 -9.86 2.36
CA GLY A 462 -8.30 -11.15 1.88
C GLY A 462 -7.15 -11.84 2.61
N LEU A 463 -6.51 -11.16 3.57
CA LEU A 463 -5.35 -11.70 4.29
C LEU A 463 -5.52 -11.71 5.81
N LEU A 464 -6.35 -10.84 6.37
CA LEU A 464 -6.44 -10.60 7.81
C LEU A 464 -7.88 -10.40 8.33
N ALA A 465 -8.93 -10.69 7.55
CA ALA A 465 -10.37 -10.54 7.83
C ALA A 465 -11.05 -9.19 7.51
N GLY A 466 -12.38 -9.21 7.38
CA GLY A 466 -13.22 -8.02 7.35
C GLY A 466 -13.39 -7.41 8.75
N LEU A 467 -13.40 -6.07 8.82
CA LEU A 467 -13.48 -5.28 10.06
C LEU A 467 -14.91 -4.79 10.31
N TYR A 468 -15.49 -5.11 11.44
CA TYR A 468 -16.88 -4.76 11.71
C TYR A 468 -16.98 -3.48 12.54
N PRO A 469 -18.02 -2.65 12.34
CA PRO A 469 -18.21 -1.43 13.10
C PRO A 469 -18.56 -1.80 14.54
N ILE A 470 -17.93 -1.10 15.48
CA ILE A 470 -18.16 -1.32 16.91
C ILE A 470 -19.23 -0.33 17.38
N PRO A 471 -20.32 -0.77 18.04
CA PRO A 471 -21.47 0.08 18.34
C PRO A 471 -21.21 1.25 19.28
N SER A 472 -20.20 1.17 20.15
CA SER A 472 -19.79 2.23 21.08
C SER A 472 -18.41 1.95 21.70
N ASP A 473 -17.87 2.93 22.42
CA ASP A 473 -16.58 2.89 23.11
C ASP A 473 -16.52 1.91 24.31
N GLN A 474 -17.67 1.39 24.76
CA GLN A 474 -17.73 0.38 25.83
C GLN A 474 -17.17 -0.99 25.40
N TYR A 475 -17.10 -1.25 24.09
CA TYR A 475 -16.60 -2.50 23.54
C TYR A 475 -15.08 -2.42 23.29
N PRO A 476 -14.37 -3.56 23.37
CA PRO A 476 -12.98 -3.62 22.99
C PRO A 476 -12.81 -3.16 21.54
N ARG A 477 -11.83 -2.30 21.31
CA ARG A 477 -11.43 -1.87 19.99
C ARG A 477 -10.81 -3.05 19.19
N PRO A 478 -10.68 -2.92 17.85
CA PRO A 478 -10.18 -4.01 17.03
C PRO A 478 -8.78 -4.46 17.47
N PRO A 479 -8.55 -5.76 17.70
CA PRO A 479 -7.26 -6.21 18.17
C PRO A 479 -6.19 -5.91 17.13
N GLY A 480 -5.01 -5.65 17.64
CA GLY A 480 -3.81 -5.89 16.91
C GLY A 480 -3.69 -7.34 16.45
N VAL A 481 -3.46 -7.58 15.15
CA VAL A 481 -3.35 -8.93 14.58
C VAL A 481 -2.02 -9.08 13.88
N VAL A 482 -1.25 -10.07 14.34
CA VAL A 482 0.06 -10.50 13.85
C VAL A 482 0.02 -11.56 12.78
N SER A 483 -0.76 -12.56 13.07
CA SER A 483 -0.94 -13.73 12.27
C SER A 483 -2.14 -14.39 12.87
N ILE A 484 -3.07 -14.78 12.03
CA ILE A 484 -4.20 -15.57 12.43
C ILE A 484 -4.60 -16.40 11.23
N GLY A 485 -4.82 -17.69 11.44
CA GLY A 485 -5.11 -18.59 10.35
C GLY A 485 -5.03 -20.04 10.76
N PHE A 486 -5.14 -20.92 9.77
CA PHE A 486 -5.21 -22.35 10.00
C PHE A 486 -3.88 -23.02 9.71
N SER A 487 -3.53 -24.05 10.49
CA SER A 487 -2.30 -24.82 10.36
C SER A 487 -2.56 -26.31 10.64
N GLU A 488 -1.86 -27.20 9.94
CA GLU A 488 -1.92 -28.65 10.19
C GLU A 488 -1.09 -29.08 11.42
N VAL A 489 -0.08 -28.31 11.81
CA VAL A 489 0.92 -28.70 12.84
C VAL A 489 1.00 -27.68 13.98
N GLY A 490 -0.05 -26.86 14.16
CA GLY A 490 -0.09 -25.79 15.15
C GLY A 490 0.76 -24.57 14.77
N LYS A 491 1.27 -23.84 15.77
CA LYS A 491 1.86 -22.50 15.63
C LYS A 491 3.08 -22.40 14.68
N ASN A 492 3.85 -23.48 14.52
CA ASN A 492 5.04 -23.53 13.66
C ASN A 492 4.81 -24.35 12.38
N GLY A 493 3.56 -24.68 12.08
CA GLY A 493 3.19 -25.56 10.96
C GLY A 493 3.04 -24.84 9.63
N VAL A 494 2.71 -25.63 8.60
CA VAL A 494 2.37 -25.12 7.27
C VAL A 494 0.97 -24.53 7.32
N TRP A 495 0.86 -23.24 6.99
CA TRP A 495 -0.43 -22.57 6.92
C TRP A 495 -1.32 -23.18 5.82
N VAL A 496 -2.59 -23.37 6.14
CA VAL A 496 -3.58 -23.96 5.26
C VAL A 496 -4.34 -22.86 4.55
N TYR A 497 -4.25 -22.82 3.23
CA TYR A 497 -4.94 -21.84 2.39
C TYR A 497 -5.80 -22.49 1.29
N THR A 498 -5.70 -23.81 1.13
CA THR A 498 -6.45 -24.60 0.16
C THR A 498 -7.51 -25.44 0.87
N ASN A 499 -8.37 -26.07 0.09
CA ASN A 499 -9.38 -26.97 0.64
C ASN A 499 -8.71 -28.16 1.33
N ILE A 500 -9.40 -28.67 2.35
CA ILE A 500 -9.00 -29.86 3.10
C ILE A 500 -9.79 -31.03 2.56
N GLU A 501 -9.09 -32.11 2.22
CA GLU A 501 -9.68 -33.40 1.90
C GLU A 501 -9.37 -34.37 3.05
N THR A 502 -10.38 -35.09 3.53
CA THR A 502 -10.18 -36.07 4.62
C THR A 502 -11.18 -37.24 4.58
N GLU A 503 -10.70 -38.43 4.94
CA GLU A 503 -11.47 -39.68 5.08
C GLU A 503 -11.58 -40.13 6.56
N GLU A 504 -10.74 -39.59 7.43
CA GLU A 504 -10.59 -39.95 8.85
C GLU A 504 -10.29 -38.70 9.69
N GLU A 505 -10.10 -38.88 11.00
CA GLU A 505 -9.76 -37.80 11.94
C GLU A 505 -8.65 -36.90 11.37
N LYS A 506 -8.94 -35.61 11.26
CA LYS A 506 -7.97 -34.62 10.78
C LYS A 506 -8.05 -33.36 11.62
N ILE A 507 -7.05 -33.17 12.46
CA ILE A 507 -6.96 -32.00 13.34
C ILE A 507 -6.40 -30.82 12.56
N ILE A 508 -7.13 -29.71 12.58
CA ILE A 508 -6.68 -28.41 12.11
C ILE A 508 -6.61 -27.47 13.30
N TYR A 509 -5.56 -26.66 13.35
CA TYR A 509 -5.35 -25.68 14.39
C TYR A 509 -5.66 -24.29 13.86
N LEU A 510 -6.57 -23.57 14.53
CA LEU A 510 -6.62 -22.12 14.45
C LEU A 510 -5.49 -21.58 15.30
N CYS A 511 -4.51 -20.94 14.68
CA CYS A 511 -3.37 -20.30 15.34
C CYS A 511 -3.53 -18.80 15.27
N TRP A 512 -3.20 -18.10 16.36
CA TRP A 512 -3.22 -16.65 16.36
C TRP A 512 -2.13 -16.07 17.24
N ASP A 513 -1.71 -14.88 16.84
CA ASP A 513 -0.89 -13.97 17.63
C ASP A 513 -1.59 -12.60 17.54
N ILE A 514 -2.09 -12.11 18.67
CA ILE A 514 -2.94 -10.90 18.71
C ILE A 514 -2.65 -10.08 19.96
N PHE A 515 -2.97 -8.79 19.89
CA PHE A 515 -2.76 -7.80 20.94
C PHE A 515 -4.03 -7.01 21.14
N PHE A 516 -4.46 -6.87 22.39
CA PHE A 516 -5.71 -6.17 22.65
C PHE A 516 -5.77 -5.68 24.09
N LYS A 517 -6.63 -4.69 24.29
CA LYS A 517 -7.12 -4.25 25.58
C LYS A 517 -8.63 -4.39 25.57
N GLY A 518 -9.19 -5.01 26.61
CA GLY A 518 -10.62 -5.25 26.75
C GLY A 518 -10.97 -6.74 26.81
N LYS A 519 -12.20 -7.08 26.41
CA LYS A 519 -12.77 -8.42 26.59
C LYS A 519 -13.16 -9.04 25.24
N ILE A 520 -12.37 -9.96 24.72
CA ILE A 520 -12.59 -10.55 23.40
C ILE A 520 -12.73 -12.07 23.44
N LEU A 521 -13.33 -12.61 22.40
CA LEU A 521 -13.52 -14.03 22.17
C LEU A 521 -12.96 -14.39 20.79
N VAL A 522 -11.94 -15.24 20.75
CA VAL A 522 -11.41 -15.81 19.51
C VAL A 522 -12.12 -17.14 19.25
N GLN A 523 -12.69 -17.31 18.06
CA GLN A 523 -13.54 -18.44 17.72
C GLN A 523 -13.03 -19.14 16.45
N PHE A 524 -12.95 -20.47 16.53
CA PHE A 524 -12.90 -21.38 15.40
C PHE A 524 -14.36 -21.69 15.02
N CYS A 525 -14.77 -21.26 13.84
CA CYS A 525 -16.13 -21.41 13.35
C CYS A 525 -16.22 -22.40 12.19
N GLY A 526 -17.31 -23.15 12.14
CA GLY A 526 -17.73 -23.97 11.01
C GLY A 526 -19.00 -23.41 10.39
N ARG A 527 -19.07 -23.41 9.07
CA ARG A 527 -20.28 -23.13 8.30
C ARG A 527 -20.84 -24.45 7.78
N LYS A 528 -22.13 -24.68 8.02
CA LYS A 528 -22.84 -25.89 7.63
C LYS A 528 -23.34 -25.84 6.20
N GLY A 529 -23.75 -26.99 5.66
CA GLY A 529 -24.33 -27.09 4.31
C GLY A 529 -25.56 -26.20 4.09
N ASP A 530 -26.35 -25.99 5.15
CA ASP A 530 -27.52 -25.10 5.16
C ASP A 530 -27.17 -23.60 5.32
N GLY A 531 -25.88 -23.27 5.45
CA GLY A 531 -25.36 -21.92 5.62
C GLY A 531 -25.28 -21.45 7.08
N SER A 532 -25.87 -22.18 8.04
CA SER A 532 -25.79 -21.83 9.47
C SER A 532 -24.36 -21.96 10.00
N VAL A 533 -24.05 -21.19 11.04
CA VAL A 533 -22.71 -21.14 11.64
C VAL A 533 -22.73 -21.82 13.00
N VAL A 534 -21.71 -22.65 13.26
CA VAL A 534 -21.44 -23.26 14.56
C VAL A 534 -20.04 -22.88 15.06
N VAL A 535 -19.88 -22.76 16.37
CA VAL A 535 -18.58 -22.52 17.00
C VAL A 535 -17.98 -23.88 17.35
N LEU A 536 -16.94 -24.27 16.62
CA LEU A 536 -16.22 -25.53 16.81
C LEU A 536 -15.25 -25.47 17.99
N GLY A 537 -14.82 -24.26 18.33
CA GLY A 537 -14.04 -24.01 19.53
C GLY A 537 -13.86 -22.52 19.75
N GLN A 538 -13.60 -22.12 20.99
CA GLN A 538 -13.37 -20.71 21.31
C GLN A 538 -12.45 -20.52 22.52
N LYS A 539 -11.85 -19.34 22.60
CA LYS A 539 -11.04 -18.91 23.74
C LYS A 539 -11.34 -17.46 24.09
N GLY A 540 -11.74 -17.23 25.35
CA GLY A 540 -12.11 -15.92 25.87
C GLY A 540 -10.99 -15.27 26.67
N TYR A 541 -10.91 -13.95 26.59
CA TYR A 541 -9.90 -13.15 27.27
C TYR A 541 -10.50 -11.90 27.90
N ILE A 542 -10.03 -11.52 29.10
CA ILE A 542 -10.57 -10.41 29.88
C ILE A 542 -9.40 -9.58 30.44
N PHE A 543 -9.02 -8.52 29.71
CA PHE A 543 -7.92 -7.61 30.09
C PHE A 543 -8.36 -6.14 29.97
N PRO A 544 -9.27 -5.64 30.84
CA PRO A 544 -9.88 -4.32 30.67
C PRO A 544 -8.93 -3.15 30.94
N THR A 545 -7.89 -3.34 31.74
CA THR A 545 -7.06 -2.25 32.26
C THR A 545 -5.74 -2.05 31.52
N HIS A 546 -5.23 -3.07 30.83
CA HIS A 546 -3.92 -3.06 30.17
C HIS A 546 -3.96 -3.83 28.84
N TRP A 547 -2.95 -3.59 28.01
CA TRP A 547 -2.72 -4.30 26.76
C TRP A 547 -2.07 -5.65 27.03
N GLU A 548 -2.58 -6.69 26.37
CA GLU A 548 -2.09 -8.06 26.51
C GLU A 548 -1.85 -8.70 25.13
N ARG A 549 -0.75 -9.46 25.01
CA ARG A 549 -0.45 -10.32 23.86
C ARG A 549 -0.95 -11.73 24.09
N ARG A 550 -1.55 -12.35 23.07
CA ARG A 550 -1.89 -13.78 23.07
C ARG A 550 -1.40 -14.44 21.80
N ASN A 551 -0.43 -15.33 21.97
CA ASN A 551 0.11 -16.16 20.90
C ASN A 551 -0.18 -17.64 21.19
N GLU A 552 -1.33 -18.10 20.74
CA GLU A 552 -1.92 -19.37 21.14
C GLU A 552 -2.55 -20.09 19.94
N TYR A 553 -3.06 -21.30 20.17
CA TYR A 553 -3.75 -22.07 19.15
C TYR A 553 -4.89 -22.88 19.74
N LEU A 554 -5.82 -23.29 18.88
CA LEU A 554 -6.97 -24.12 19.20
C LEU A 554 -7.18 -25.17 18.10
N GLY A 555 -7.07 -26.44 18.46
CA GLY A 555 -7.28 -27.57 17.54
C GLY A 555 -8.75 -27.98 17.45
N CYS A 556 -9.16 -28.39 16.26
CA CYS A 556 -10.48 -28.96 15.98
C CYS A 556 -10.32 -30.12 14.99
N ASP A 557 -10.99 -31.25 15.25
CA ASP A 557 -11.11 -32.32 14.26
C ASP A 557 -12.15 -31.90 13.20
N VAL A 558 -11.67 -31.53 12.02
CA VAL A 558 -12.53 -31.07 10.93
C VAL A 558 -13.27 -32.20 10.23
N HIS A 559 -12.81 -33.45 10.39
CA HIS A 559 -13.54 -34.62 9.92
C HIS A 559 -14.78 -34.86 10.79
N ASP A 560 -14.62 -34.86 12.11
CA ASP A 560 -15.73 -35.00 13.05
C ASP A 560 -16.77 -33.88 12.87
N ALA A 561 -16.31 -32.62 12.75
CA ALA A 561 -17.17 -31.47 12.47
C ALA A 561 -17.96 -31.65 11.15
N ALA A 562 -17.35 -32.18 10.10
CA ALA A 562 -18.03 -32.45 8.84
C ALA A 562 -19.06 -33.60 8.97
N VAL A 563 -18.71 -34.68 9.66
CA VAL A 563 -19.54 -35.90 9.77
C VAL A 563 -20.74 -35.69 10.69
N ASN A 564 -20.52 -35.06 11.85
CA ASN A 564 -21.49 -34.98 12.94
C ASN A 564 -22.23 -33.64 12.99
N GLU A 565 -21.58 -32.55 12.57
CA GLU A 565 -22.17 -31.21 12.61
C GLU A 565 -22.54 -30.65 11.24
N ASP A 566 -22.31 -31.40 10.15
CA ASP A 566 -22.54 -31.00 8.75
C ASP A 566 -21.72 -29.78 8.31
N VAL A 567 -20.54 -29.58 8.89
CA VAL A 567 -19.65 -28.47 8.54
C VAL A 567 -18.98 -28.71 7.19
N VAL A 568 -19.14 -27.75 6.27
CA VAL A 568 -18.57 -27.79 4.92
C VAL A 568 -17.45 -26.76 4.70
N GLU A 569 -17.40 -25.70 5.51
CA GLU A 569 -16.34 -24.69 5.45
C GLU A 569 -15.93 -24.25 6.86
N ILE A 570 -14.67 -23.88 7.04
CA ILE A 570 -14.15 -23.31 8.29
C ILE A 570 -13.65 -21.89 8.09
N PHE A 571 -13.79 -21.09 9.14
CA PHE A 571 -13.32 -19.71 9.22
C PHE A 571 -13.12 -19.33 10.70
N TRP A 572 -12.61 -18.14 10.95
CA TRP A 572 -12.34 -17.65 12.30
C TRP A 572 -13.02 -16.30 12.53
N ARG A 573 -13.36 -16.03 13.79
CA ARG A 573 -14.06 -14.81 14.22
C ARG A 573 -13.48 -14.31 15.53
N ILE A 574 -13.41 -12.99 15.68
CA ILE A 574 -13.15 -12.31 16.94
C ILE A 574 -14.37 -11.46 17.30
N GLN A 575 -14.93 -11.66 18.49
CA GLN A 575 -16.07 -10.90 19.01
C GLN A 575 -15.73 -10.23 20.34
N ALA A 576 -16.49 -9.20 20.70
CA ALA A 576 -16.51 -8.72 22.08
C ALA A 576 -17.28 -9.70 22.99
N ILE A 577 -16.90 -9.78 24.28
CA ILE A 577 -17.62 -10.62 25.26
C ILE A 577 -18.89 -9.93 25.80
N ASP A 578 -19.00 -8.62 25.69
CA ASP A 578 -20.15 -7.89 26.21
C ASP A 578 -21.34 -7.97 25.23
N TYR A 579 -22.56 -8.19 25.74
CA TYR A 579 -23.78 -8.29 24.92
C TYR A 579 -23.95 -7.00 24.07
N PRO A 580 -24.29 -7.10 22.76
CA PRO A 580 -24.78 -8.26 22.01
C PRO A 580 -23.69 -9.11 21.32
N TYR A 581 -22.47 -9.16 21.86
CA TYR A 581 -21.31 -9.85 21.26
C TYR A 581 -21.01 -9.38 19.83
N PRO A 582 -20.85 -8.06 19.61
CA PRO A 582 -20.55 -7.55 18.28
C PRO A 582 -19.30 -8.24 17.73
N THR A 583 -19.39 -8.69 16.48
CA THR A 583 -18.23 -9.12 15.72
C THR A 583 -17.31 -7.93 15.56
N ILE A 584 -16.02 -8.17 15.74
CA ILE A 584 -14.95 -7.19 15.59
C ILE A 584 -14.19 -7.49 14.30
N LEU A 585 -13.79 -8.76 14.12
CA LEU A 585 -13.06 -9.25 12.94
C LEU A 585 -13.59 -10.64 12.56
N GLN A 586 -13.66 -10.95 11.27
CA GLN A 586 -14.02 -12.29 10.80
C GLN A 586 -13.45 -12.59 9.42
N SER A 587 -12.81 -13.75 9.24
CA SER A 587 -12.24 -14.13 7.94
C SER A 587 -13.28 -14.46 6.88
N ASP A 588 -14.48 -14.89 7.29
CA ASP A 588 -15.64 -14.99 6.42
C ASP A 588 -16.52 -13.73 6.50
N TYR A 589 -16.29 -12.76 5.63
CA TYR A 589 -17.08 -11.52 5.58
C TYR A 589 -17.95 -11.43 4.32
N ARG A 590 -18.23 -12.57 3.65
CA ARG A 590 -19.07 -12.62 2.43
C ARG A 590 -20.43 -11.98 2.65
N GLU A 591 -21.07 -12.30 3.77
CA GLU A 591 -22.39 -11.74 4.10
C GLU A 591 -22.29 -10.24 4.36
N ALA A 592 -21.29 -9.78 5.11
CA ALA A 592 -21.10 -8.37 5.40
C ALA A 592 -20.84 -7.54 4.14
N TYR A 593 -20.13 -8.10 3.16
CA TYR A 593 -19.96 -7.48 1.83
C TYR A 593 -21.29 -7.08 1.22
N TRP A 594 -22.29 -7.96 1.27
CA TRP A 594 -23.62 -7.73 0.69
C TRP A 594 -24.60 -6.98 1.61
N GLN A 595 -24.25 -6.77 2.89
CA GLN A 595 -25.13 -6.06 3.83
C GLN A 595 -25.06 -4.54 3.71
N SER A 596 -24.02 -4.00 3.09
CA SER A 596 -23.84 -2.56 2.92
C SER A 596 -23.77 -2.18 1.44
N PRO A 597 -24.75 -1.44 0.89
CA PRO A 597 -24.67 -0.92 -0.47
C PRO A 597 -23.44 -0.04 -0.67
N LEU A 598 -22.97 0.63 0.38
CA LEU A 598 -21.73 1.41 0.40
C LEU A 598 -20.49 0.57 0.06
N VAL A 599 -20.58 -0.76 0.16
CA VAL A 599 -19.49 -1.69 -0.15
C VAL A 599 -19.75 -2.46 -1.43
N TYR A 600 -20.88 -3.16 -1.59
CA TYR A 600 -21.08 -3.98 -2.78
C TYR A 600 -21.42 -3.16 -4.05
N GLU A 601 -21.95 -1.94 -3.92
CA GLU A 601 -22.17 -1.04 -5.06
C GLU A 601 -20.92 -0.19 -5.37
N ASN A 602 -19.95 -0.18 -4.46
CA ASN A 602 -18.72 0.59 -4.62
C ASN A 602 -17.85 0.02 -5.76
N LYS A 603 -17.62 0.83 -6.78
CA LYS A 603 -16.89 0.41 -7.98
C LYS A 603 -15.45 0.02 -7.69
N LEU A 604 -14.79 0.70 -6.74
CA LEU A 604 -13.44 0.32 -6.30
C LEU A 604 -13.44 -1.09 -5.74
N TYR A 605 -14.34 -1.40 -4.82
CA TYR A 605 -14.46 -2.77 -4.31
C TYR A 605 -14.87 -3.75 -5.40
N GLN A 606 -15.76 -3.41 -6.32
CA GLN A 606 -16.07 -4.32 -7.44
C GLN A 606 -14.80 -4.69 -8.22
N VAL A 607 -13.95 -3.73 -8.57
CA VAL A 607 -12.68 -4.01 -9.27
C VAL A 607 -11.69 -4.81 -8.41
N LEU A 608 -11.60 -4.50 -7.11
CA LEU A 608 -10.74 -5.24 -6.18
C LEU A 608 -11.22 -6.68 -5.90
N PHE A 609 -12.52 -6.97 -6.07
CA PHE A 609 -13.17 -8.24 -5.74
C PHE A 609 -13.71 -8.99 -6.98
N LYS A 610 -12.89 -9.43 -7.95
CA LYS A 610 -13.35 -10.15 -9.16
C LYS A 610 -14.67 -9.63 -9.77
N GLU A 611 -14.77 -8.31 -9.97
CA GLU A 611 -15.99 -7.60 -10.41
C GLU A 611 -17.19 -7.70 -9.45
N GLY A 612 -16.92 -7.60 -8.15
CA GLY A 612 -17.91 -7.61 -7.06
C GLY A 612 -18.24 -8.97 -6.48
N ASP A 613 -17.50 -10.03 -6.83
CA ASP A 613 -17.64 -11.36 -6.24
C ASP A 613 -16.64 -11.57 -5.09
N PRO A 614 -17.11 -11.55 -3.83
CA PRO A 614 -16.26 -11.78 -2.67
C PRO A 614 -16.02 -13.26 -2.42
N THR A 615 -16.13 -14.15 -3.41
CA THR A 615 -15.93 -15.60 -3.23
C THR A 615 -14.72 -16.12 -3.99
N ARG A 616 -14.14 -17.21 -3.45
CA ARG A 616 -12.96 -17.88 -3.99
C ARG A 616 -13.33 -19.26 -4.53
N LYS A 617 -12.82 -19.62 -5.72
CA LYS A 617 -12.94 -20.99 -6.23
C LYS A 617 -11.88 -21.92 -5.60
N PRO A 618 -12.15 -23.23 -5.50
CA PRO A 618 -11.20 -24.24 -5.03
C PRO A 618 -9.77 -24.17 -5.59
N SER A 619 -9.63 -23.84 -6.87
CA SER A 619 -8.35 -23.80 -7.59
C SER A 619 -7.56 -22.51 -7.39
N GLU A 620 -8.09 -21.55 -6.61
CA GLU A 620 -7.52 -20.21 -6.50
C GLU A 620 -6.74 -20.03 -5.20
N HIS A 621 -5.46 -19.68 -5.31
CA HIS A 621 -4.56 -19.49 -4.17
C HIS A 621 -4.52 -18.01 -3.74
N PRO A 622 -4.66 -17.69 -2.44
CA PRO A 622 -4.71 -16.30 -1.97
C PRO A 622 -3.39 -15.54 -2.11
N PHE A 623 -2.26 -16.23 -2.25
CA PHE A 623 -0.93 -15.61 -2.42
C PHE A 623 -0.38 -15.60 -3.85
N TYR A 624 -1.01 -16.32 -4.78
CA TYR A 624 -0.43 -16.52 -6.11
C TYR A 624 -1.51 -16.35 -7.20
N ASN A 625 -1.71 -15.11 -7.67
CA ASN A 625 -2.34 -14.77 -8.97
C ASN A 625 -2.53 -13.25 -9.16
N ASN A 626 -2.67 -12.82 -10.43
CA ASN A 626 -2.93 -11.44 -10.89
C ASN A 626 -4.02 -10.68 -10.11
N GLY A 627 -3.61 -9.83 -9.18
CA GLY A 627 -4.20 -8.50 -8.93
C GLY A 627 -5.50 -8.42 -8.10
N SER A 628 -6.53 -9.16 -8.49
CA SER A 628 -7.91 -9.02 -7.94
C SER A 628 -8.26 -10.05 -6.85
N LYS A 629 -7.27 -10.74 -6.29
CA LYS A 629 -7.45 -11.94 -5.45
C LYS A 629 -7.01 -11.79 -3.99
N TYR A 630 -6.39 -10.65 -3.66
CA TYR A 630 -5.87 -10.32 -2.32
C TYR A 630 -6.95 -9.90 -1.33
N TYR A 631 -8.20 -9.82 -1.77
CA TYR A 631 -9.31 -9.30 -0.97
C TYR A 631 -10.39 -10.35 -0.68
N TRP A 632 -10.13 -11.66 -0.84
CA TRP A 632 -11.13 -12.70 -0.63
C TRP A 632 -11.21 -13.30 0.77
N PRO A 633 -12.41 -13.63 1.25
CA PRO A 633 -12.63 -14.28 2.53
C PRO A 633 -11.71 -15.46 2.74
N TYR A 634 -11.02 -15.46 3.87
CA TYR A 634 -10.16 -16.57 4.24
C TYR A 634 -11.00 -17.68 4.86
N THR A 635 -11.70 -18.40 3.99
CA THR A 635 -12.42 -19.63 4.32
C THR A 635 -11.76 -20.83 3.66
N ILE A 636 -11.84 -21.97 4.34
CA ILE A 636 -11.30 -23.24 3.87
C ILE A 636 -12.45 -24.22 3.76
N ARG A 637 -12.65 -24.76 2.56
CA ARG A 637 -13.65 -25.79 2.33
C ARG A 637 -13.14 -27.14 2.78
N ILE A 638 -14.01 -27.92 3.41
CA ILE A 638 -13.75 -29.30 3.81
C ILE A 638 -14.50 -30.19 2.82
N TYR A 639 -13.78 -31.13 2.23
CA TYR A 639 -14.34 -32.23 1.47
C TYR A 639 -14.10 -33.50 2.26
N CYS A 640 -15.20 -34.06 2.75
CA CYS A 640 -15.17 -35.33 3.44
C CYS A 640 -15.74 -36.42 2.52
N LEU A 641 -15.01 -37.52 2.40
CA LEU A 641 -15.53 -38.76 1.84
C LEU A 641 -16.41 -39.41 2.91
N LEU A 642 -17.69 -39.03 2.92
CA LEU A 642 -18.63 -39.45 3.94
C LEU A 642 -19.13 -40.86 3.67
N ARG A 643 -19.15 -41.69 4.71
CA ARG A 643 -19.75 -43.02 4.61
C ARG A 643 -21.24 -42.90 4.26
N PRO A 644 -21.75 -43.69 3.30
CA PRO A 644 -23.17 -43.75 3.03
C PRO A 644 -23.96 -44.25 4.26
N VAL A 645 -25.17 -43.74 4.44
CA VAL A 645 -26.04 -44.06 5.59
C VAL A 645 -27.34 -44.72 5.15
N ASN A 646 -28.15 -45.19 6.10
CA ASN A 646 -29.45 -45.80 5.84
C ASN A 646 -29.41 -46.97 4.83
N ALA A 647 -28.30 -47.73 4.83
CA ALA A 647 -28.15 -48.87 3.95
C ALA A 647 -29.21 -49.94 4.26
N GLU A 648 -30.11 -50.20 3.31
CA GLU A 648 -31.19 -51.17 3.44
C GLU A 648 -31.17 -52.17 2.26
N ILE A 649 -31.62 -53.40 2.50
CA ILE A 649 -31.72 -54.43 1.48
C ILE A 649 -33.17 -54.86 1.35
N LYS A 650 -33.72 -54.76 0.13
CA LYS A 650 -35.09 -55.18 -0.20
C LYS A 650 -35.04 -56.27 -1.27
N ARG A 651 -35.74 -57.37 -1.03
CA ARG A 651 -35.92 -58.42 -2.04
C ARG A 651 -36.85 -57.90 -3.15
N ILE A 652 -36.41 -58.00 -4.41
CA ILE A 652 -37.22 -57.66 -5.59
C ILE A 652 -37.90 -58.92 -6.13
N THR A 653 -37.12 -59.98 -6.35
CA THR A 653 -37.60 -61.27 -6.89
C THR A 653 -37.01 -62.44 -6.10
N THR A 654 -37.20 -63.67 -6.55
CA THR A 654 -36.60 -64.86 -5.92
C THR A 654 -35.07 -64.91 -6.02
N ASN A 655 -34.48 -64.22 -6.98
CA ASN A 655 -33.04 -64.22 -7.24
C ASN A 655 -32.45 -62.81 -7.36
N GLN A 656 -33.17 -61.76 -6.95
CA GLN A 656 -32.68 -60.38 -6.98
C GLN A 656 -32.99 -59.63 -5.70
N VAL A 657 -32.00 -58.88 -5.22
CA VAL A 657 -32.12 -57.95 -4.10
C VAL A 657 -31.66 -56.57 -4.53
N ARG A 658 -32.28 -55.53 -3.98
CA ARG A 658 -31.87 -54.14 -4.13
C ARG A 658 -31.26 -53.67 -2.82
N LEU A 659 -30.02 -53.20 -2.89
CA LEU A 659 -29.37 -52.43 -1.86
C LEU A 659 -29.63 -50.96 -2.17
N THR A 660 -30.16 -50.21 -1.21
CA THR A 660 -30.28 -48.74 -1.28
C THR A 660 -29.52 -48.12 -0.12
N TRP A 661 -28.95 -46.94 -0.33
CA TRP A 661 -28.29 -46.14 0.69
C TRP A 661 -28.51 -44.65 0.40
N THR A 662 -28.22 -43.80 1.37
CA THR A 662 -28.21 -42.34 1.17
C THR A 662 -26.79 -41.87 0.92
N ASP A 663 -26.59 -41.17 -0.20
CA ASP A 663 -25.35 -40.48 -0.51
C ASP A 663 -25.15 -39.29 0.45
N ARG A 664 -23.93 -39.15 0.94
CA ARG A 664 -23.53 -38.00 1.77
C ARG A 664 -22.27 -37.31 1.28
N SER A 665 -21.54 -37.87 0.30
CA SER A 665 -20.35 -37.22 -0.22
C SER A 665 -20.72 -36.35 -1.43
N GLY A 666 -19.89 -35.35 -1.74
CA GLY A 666 -20.09 -34.48 -2.91
C GLY A 666 -18.91 -34.49 -3.88
N LYS A 667 -17.97 -35.42 -3.66
CA LYS A 667 -16.69 -35.53 -4.37
C LYS A 667 -16.23 -36.98 -4.53
N GLU A 668 -17.05 -37.94 -4.11
CA GLU A 668 -16.85 -39.33 -4.41
C GLU A 668 -16.79 -39.56 -5.92
N THR A 669 -15.99 -40.53 -6.34
CA THR A 669 -15.87 -40.91 -7.75
C THR A 669 -16.73 -42.12 -8.10
N GLY A 670 -17.24 -42.80 -7.07
CA GLY A 670 -18.12 -43.96 -7.15
C GLY A 670 -18.25 -44.64 -5.80
N TYR A 671 -19.05 -45.69 -5.73
CA TYR A 671 -19.20 -46.50 -4.52
C TYR A 671 -18.62 -47.89 -4.73
N ARG A 672 -17.88 -48.38 -3.74
CA ARG A 672 -17.46 -49.78 -3.66
C ARG A 672 -18.43 -50.57 -2.80
N ILE A 673 -18.96 -51.65 -3.37
CA ILE A 673 -19.82 -52.60 -2.68
C ILE A 673 -19.01 -53.86 -2.42
N ALA A 674 -18.93 -54.23 -1.15
CA ALA A 674 -18.38 -55.51 -0.72
C ALA A 674 -19.53 -56.46 -0.37
N ARG A 675 -19.36 -57.75 -0.65
CA ARG A 675 -20.36 -58.78 -0.38
C ARG A 675 -19.73 -59.96 0.36
N LYS A 676 -20.49 -60.56 1.26
CA LYS A 676 -20.15 -61.82 1.93
C LYS A 676 -21.31 -62.79 1.81
N VAL A 677 -21.04 -63.99 1.30
CA VAL A 677 -21.98 -65.13 1.33
C VAL A 677 -21.75 -65.92 2.63
N GLU A 678 -22.81 -66.47 3.19
CA GLU A 678 -22.70 -67.32 4.38
C GLU A 678 -21.71 -68.47 4.18
N GLY A 679 -20.73 -68.56 5.08
CA GLY A 679 -19.66 -69.56 5.03
C GLY A 679 -18.43 -69.16 4.21
N GLU A 680 -18.47 -68.01 3.52
CA GLU A 680 -17.36 -67.49 2.70
C GLU A 680 -16.68 -66.26 3.34
N ASP A 681 -15.53 -65.86 2.80
CA ASP A 681 -14.86 -64.60 3.14
C ASP A 681 -15.51 -63.38 2.45
N TRP A 682 -15.14 -62.17 2.86
CA TRP A 682 -15.59 -60.95 2.20
C TRP A 682 -14.95 -60.80 0.81
N ASP A 683 -15.77 -60.64 -0.23
CA ASP A 683 -15.35 -60.05 -1.49
C ASP A 683 -15.43 -58.53 -1.36
N THR A 684 -14.27 -57.88 -1.14
CA THR A 684 -14.17 -56.43 -0.91
C THR A 684 -14.26 -55.60 -2.18
N THR A 685 -14.28 -56.24 -3.35
CA THR A 685 -14.30 -55.60 -4.68
C THR A 685 -15.51 -56.03 -5.51
N TYR A 686 -16.52 -56.61 -4.86
CA TYR A 686 -17.65 -57.28 -5.51
C TYR A 686 -18.31 -56.45 -6.62
N ALA A 687 -18.58 -55.17 -6.35
CA ALA A 687 -19.07 -54.25 -7.38
C ALA A 687 -18.60 -52.82 -7.14
N THR A 688 -18.62 -52.04 -8.22
CA THR A 688 -18.49 -50.59 -8.16
C THR A 688 -19.62 -49.94 -8.94
N VAL A 689 -20.14 -48.84 -8.41
CA VAL A 689 -21.13 -48.01 -9.11
C VAL A 689 -20.62 -46.57 -9.21
N PRO A 690 -21.03 -45.78 -10.22
CA PRO A 690 -20.58 -44.40 -10.38
C PRO A 690 -20.94 -43.48 -9.22
N ALA A 691 -20.33 -42.29 -9.16
CA ALA A 691 -20.67 -41.24 -8.20
C ALA A 691 -22.17 -40.89 -8.21
N ASN A 692 -22.69 -40.34 -7.10
CA ASN A 692 -24.12 -40.01 -6.92
C ASN A 692 -25.09 -41.19 -7.09
N THR A 693 -24.60 -42.44 -7.02
CA THR A 693 -25.47 -43.62 -7.08
C THR A 693 -25.95 -43.98 -5.68
N GLU A 694 -27.25 -44.17 -5.51
CA GLU A 694 -27.90 -44.52 -4.22
C GLU A 694 -28.51 -45.94 -4.22
N GLU A 695 -28.36 -46.69 -5.31
CA GLU A 695 -28.88 -48.05 -5.41
C GLU A 695 -27.96 -49.02 -6.16
N PHE A 696 -28.05 -50.29 -5.80
CA PHE A 696 -27.40 -51.41 -6.49
C PHE A 696 -28.30 -52.64 -6.49
N ILE A 697 -28.50 -53.24 -7.66
CA ILE A 697 -29.28 -54.48 -7.79
C ILE A 697 -28.31 -55.65 -7.92
N ASP A 698 -28.38 -56.58 -6.96
CA ASP A 698 -27.59 -57.80 -6.95
C ASP A 698 -28.41 -59.02 -7.37
N THR A 699 -27.78 -59.95 -8.08
CA THR A 699 -28.33 -61.27 -8.39
C THR A 699 -27.81 -62.28 -7.36
N VAL A 700 -28.73 -62.97 -6.69
CA VAL A 700 -28.45 -63.89 -5.57
C VAL A 700 -29.06 -65.27 -5.80
N THR A 701 -28.48 -66.29 -5.17
CA THR A 701 -29.08 -67.63 -5.13
C THR A 701 -29.94 -67.78 -3.89
N VAL A 702 -31.02 -68.57 -4.00
CA VAL A 702 -31.93 -68.82 -2.88
C VAL A 702 -31.24 -69.62 -1.77
N ALA A 703 -31.76 -69.49 -0.54
CA ALA A 703 -31.31 -70.24 0.64
C ALA A 703 -29.87 -69.94 1.12
N HIS A 704 -29.32 -68.77 0.76
CA HIS A 704 -28.08 -68.24 1.34
C HIS A 704 -28.33 -66.90 2.03
N ARG A 705 -27.61 -66.63 3.12
CA ARG A 705 -27.54 -65.29 3.72
C ARG A 705 -26.41 -64.49 3.08
N TYR A 706 -26.74 -63.27 2.66
CA TYR A 706 -25.80 -62.30 2.10
C TYR A 706 -25.67 -61.10 3.03
N THR A 707 -24.45 -60.63 3.22
CA THR A 707 -24.14 -59.39 3.95
C THR A 707 -23.38 -58.44 3.02
N TYR A 708 -23.72 -57.16 3.05
CA TYR A 708 -23.12 -56.14 2.20
C TYR A 708 -22.46 -55.04 3.03
N LYS A 709 -21.43 -54.40 2.47
CA LYS A 709 -20.90 -53.11 2.92
C LYS A 709 -20.83 -52.18 1.72
N VAL A 710 -21.11 -50.90 1.94
CA VAL A 710 -20.97 -49.86 0.93
C VAL A 710 -20.04 -48.79 1.48
N LYS A 711 -19.12 -48.31 0.65
CA LYS A 711 -18.31 -47.12 0.94
C LYS A 711 -18.17 -46.28 -0.32
N ALA A 712 -18.12 -44.96 -0.14
CA ALA A 712 -17.78 -44.00 -1.18
C ALA A 712 -16.30 -44.11 -1.60
#